data_AF-C0NKD5-F1
#
_entry.id   AF-C0NKD5-F1
#
_cell.length_a   1.000
_cell.length_b   1.000
_cell.length_c   1.000
_cell.angle_alpha   90.00
_cell.angle_beta   90.00
_cell.angle_gamma   90.00
#
_symmetry.space_group_name_H-M   'P 1'
#
loop_
_entity.id
_entity.type
_entity.pdbx_description
1 polymer ?
#
loop_
_entity_poly.entity_id
_entity_poly.type
_entity_poly.pdbx_seq_one_letter_code
_entity_poly.pdbx_strand_id
1 'polypeptide(L)'
;MASYLENAYSLVHQDNVADQPTLQDLKTQLEKGTDESKIDTMRRILIVMLNGDPMPQLLMHIIRFVMPSKSKPLKKLLYFYYEICPKLDSNGKLKQEMILVCNGIRNDLQHPNEYIRGNTLRFLCKLKEPELLEPLLSSTRACLDHRHAYVRKNAVWAVASIFQLSESLIPDAPDLIQTFLGSQVDPTCRRNAFAALLTVSHQKALEYLSSAFDSVPNADELLQLVELEFIRKDAIQNTQNKAKYLRLIFDLLDAGASTVVYEAATSLTALTSNPVAVKAAASKLIELSIKEADNNVKLIVLDRVDQLRIRNEGVLDDLTMEILRVLSSPDIDVRRKALGIVMEMVSSKNVEEIVMLLKKELAKTVDEQYEKNNEYRQLLIQSIHQCAIKFSEIAASVVDLLMDFIADFNNNSAVDVISFVKEVVEKFPKLRPSIIERLVSTLSEVRAGKVYRGVLWVIGEYSLEANDIREAWKRVRASLGEIPILASERRLLDEVPAEDGPLKEQVNGHSKPSAPTGSRKVLADGTYATESALTSQSSEAAKLEAVKAAQKPPLRQLILDGDYFLATVLSSTLTKLVMRHSEVSQDTARTNALRAEAMLIMISIIRVGQSQFVKALIDEDSVDRIMSCVRSLAEFAQHKELETTFLEDTRQAFRAMVQVEEKKRAAKEADEKAKAAVQVDDTIPIRQLAKKSAEEGADEIELDLAKATGGDSAYEDLSSKLSRVVQLTGFSDPVYAEAYVKVHQFDIVLDVLLVNQTTETLQNLSVEFATLGDLKVVERPTTQNLGPHDFLNVQATVKVSSTDTGVIFGNVVYDGASSTETHVVILNDIKADIMDYIHPAHCTESQFRTMWTEFEWENKVNINSKAKSLREFLSQLMESTNMSCLTPEASLEGDCQFLSANLYARSVFGEDALANLSIEKQGEDGPITGFVRIRSRSQGLALSLGSLKGLKANAV
;
A
#
# COMPACT_ATOMS: atom_id res chain seq x y z
N MET A 1 -12.39 26.05 -5.27
CA MET A 1 -13.22 24.93 -5.80
C MET A 1 -14.41 25.42 -6.65
N ALA A 2 -15.14 26.48 -6.26
CA ALA A 2 -16.28 27.00 -7.05
C ALA A 2 -15.92 27.30 -8.52
N SER A 3 -14.76 27.89 -8.79
CA SER A 3 -14.32 28.16 -10.18
C SER A 3 -14.02 26.90 -10.99
N TYR A 4 -13.64 25.79 -10.35
CA TYR A 4 -13.26 24.55 -11.03
C TYR A 4 -14.50 23.76 -11.48
N LEU A 5 -15.54 23.74 -10.65
CA LEU A 5 -16.84 23.13 -11.00
C LEU A 5 -17.65 23.99 -11.98
N GLU A 6 -17.45 25.32 -12.00
CA GLU A 6 -18.08 26.18 -13.01
C GLU A 6 -17.65 25.83 -14.44
N ASN A 7 -16.48 25.19 -14.61
CA ASN A 7 -15.94 24.79 -15.91
C ASN A 7 -16.03 23.28 -16.21
N ALA A 8 -16.54 22.47 -15.28
CA ALA A 8 -16.70 21.02 -15.48
C ALA A 8 -18.09 20.70 -16.07
N TYR A 9 -18.12 20.02 -17.23
CA TYR A 9 -19.36 19.57 -17.88
C TYR A 9 -19.38 18.05 -18.01
N SER A 10 -20.48 17.41 -17.62
CA SER A 10 -20.72 15.99 -17.89
C SER A 10 -21.40 15.82 -19.24
N LEU A 11 -20.75 15.11 -20.18
CA LEU A 11 -21.35 14.79 -21.47
C LEU A 11 -22.18 13.52 -21.37
N VAL A 12 -23.39 13.58 -21.91
CA VAL A 12 -24.25 12.41 -22.02
C VAL A 12 -24.03 11.78 -23.39
N HIS A 13 -23.50 10.57 -23.42
CA HIS A 13 -23.31 9.79 -24.64
C HIS A 13 -24.61 9.78 -25.47
N GLN A 14 -24.51 10.15 -26.74
CA GLN A 14 -25.59 9.98 -27.71
C GLN A 14 -25.33 8.66 -28.46
N ASP A 15 -26.22 7.68 -28.28
CA ASP A 15 -26.07 6.34 -28.85
C ASP A 15 -25.93 6.32 -30.39
N ASN A 16 -26.47 7.33 -31.09
CA ASN A 16 -26.42 7.40 -32.56
C ASN A 16 -26.60 8.85 -33.08
N VAL A 17 -25.53 9.48 -33.55
CA VAL A 17 -25.57 10.85 -34.10
C VAL A 17 -26.33 10.91 -35.44
N ALA A 18 -26.43 9.79 -36.17
CA ALA A 18 -27.11 9.74 -37.47
C ALA A 18 -28.64 9.80 -37.38
N ASP A 19 -29.23 9.54 -36.20
CA ASP A 19 -30.68 9.51 -35.98
C ASP A 19 -31.15 10.71 -35.14
N GLN A 20 -30.58 11.89 -35.40
CA GLN A 20 -31.01 13.12 -34.75
C GLN A 20 -32.32 13.62 -35.37
N PRO A 21 -33.43 13.66 -34.59
CA PRO A 21 -34.69 14.20 -35.08
C PRO A 21 -34.53 15.67 -35.44
N THR A 22 -35.11 16.09 -36.56
CA THR A 22 -35.06 17.50 -36.96
C THR A 22 -35.79 18.37 -35.93
N LEU A 23 -35.48 19.66 -35.89
CA LEU A 23 -36.20 20.64 -35.06
C LEU A 23 -37.73 20.54 -35.26
N GLN A 24 -38.18 20.24 -36.48
CA GLN A 24 -39.60 20.10 -36.80
C GLN A 24 -40.20 18.80 -36.24
N ASP A 25 -39.43 17.71 -36.23
CA ASP A 25 -39.84 16.44 -35.63
C ASP A 25 -39.99 16.59 -34.11
N LEU A 26 -39.01 17.25 -33.46
CA LEU A 26 -39.06 17.54 -32.02
C LEU A 26 -40.30 18.38 -31.65
N LYS A 27 -40.60 19.44 -32.42
CA LYS A 27 -41.82 20.24 -32.22
C LYS A 27 -43.08 19.40 -32.33
N THR A 28 -43.16 18.54 -33.35
CA THR A 28 -44.32 17.69 -33.61
C THR A 28 -44.52 16.65 -32.49
N GLN A 29 -43.43 16.05 -32.01
CA GLN A 29 -43.45 15.10 -30.89
C GLN A 29 -43.89 15.77 -29.58
N LEU A 30 -43.45 17.01 -29.31
CA LEU A 30 -43.90 17.77 -28.14
C LEU A 30 -45.37 18.19 -28.23
N GLU A 31 -45.85 18.57 -29.42
CA GLU A 31 -47.23 19.03 -29.62
C GLU A 31 -48.25 17.89 -29.54
N LYS A 32 -48.02 16.79 -30.27
CA LYS A 32 -48.99 15.70 -30.46
C LYS A 32 -48.73 14.46 -29.61
N GLY A 33 -47.57 14.37 -28.95
CA GLY A 33 -47.16 13.20 -28.18
C GLY A 33 -47.94 12.96 -26.88
N THR A 34 -47.97 11.71 -26.41
CA THR A 34 -48.35 11.36 -25.03
C THR A 34 -47.29 11.83 -24.04
N ASP A 35 -47.61 11.85 -22.74
CA ASP A 35 -46.64 12.24 -21.71
C ASP A 35 -45.36 11.37 -21.77
N GLU A 36 -45.45 10.08 -22.10
CA GLU A 36 -44.30 9.19 -22.28
C GLU A 36 -43.42 9.62 -23.47
N SER A 37 -44.02 9.85 -24.63
CA SER A 37 -43.25 10.29 -25.80
C SER A 37 -42.60 11.66 -25.59
N LYS A 38 -43.26 12.56 -24.85
CA LYS A 38 -42.68 13.86 -24.45
C LYS A 38 -41.50 13.70 -23.50
N ILE A 39 -41.50 12.69 -22.62
CA ILE A 39 -40.38 12.41 -21.72
C ILE A 39 -39.14 12.06 -22.55
N ASP A 40 -39.28 11.17 -23.52
CA ASP A 40 -38.18 10.77 -24.39
C ASP A 40 -37.72 11.93 -25.28
N THR A 41 -38.66 12.71 -25.79
CA THR A 41 -38.36 13.92 -26.57
C THR A 41 -37.61 14.96 -25.75
N MET A 42 -38.05 15.24 -24.52
CA MET A 42 -37.38 16.17 -23.60
C MET A 42 -35.98 15.66 -23.21
N ARG A 43 -35.79 14.36 -23.00
CA ARG A 43 -34.46 13.78 -22.75
C ARG A 43 -33.52 14.03 -23.93
N ARG A 44 -33.97 13.75 -25.16
CA ARG A 44 -33.19 14.02 -26.38
C ARG A 44 -32.84 15.50 -26.50
N ILE A 45 -33.81 16.39 -26.26
CA ILE A 45 -33.59 17.85 -26.27
C ILE A 45 -32.50 18.24 -25.26
N LEU A 46 -32.60 17.78 -24.00
CA LEU A 46 -31.61 18.10 -22.98
C LEU A 46 -30.22 17.60 -23.34
N ILE A 47 -30.10 16.39 -23.90
CA ILE A 47 -28.81 15.83 -24.33
C ILE A 47 -28.21 16.66 -25.46
N VAL A 48 -29.02 17.08 -26.45
CA VAL A 48 -28.55 17.96 -27.54
C VAL A 48 -28.12 19.33 -27.01
N MET A 49 -28.86 19.91 -26.05
CA MET A 49 -28.50 21.18 -25.41
C MET A 49 -27.24 21.11 -24.57
N LEU A 50 -27.06 20.04 -23.80
CA LEU A 50 -25.85 19.80 -23.01
C LEU A 50 -24.62 19.61 -23.91
N ASN A 51 -24.83 19.12 -25.14
CA ASN A 51 -23.78 18.99 -26.16
C ASN A 51 -23.56 20.28 -26.98
N GLY A 52 -24.14 21.42 -26.57
CA GLY A 52 -23.79 22.74 -27.10
C GLY A 52 -24.78 23.36 -28.09
N ASP A 53 -25.85 22.67 -28.51
CA ASP A 53 -26.90 23.29 -29.35
C ASP A 53 -28.05 23.84 -28.48
N PRO A 54 -28.17 25.17 -28.31
CA PRO A 54 -29.14 25.78 -27.41
C PRO A 54 -30.61 25.64 -27.85
N MET A 55 -30.88 25.24 -29.10
CA MET A 55 -32.22 25.07 -29.70
C MET A 55 -33.27 26.13 -29.26
N PRO A 56 -32.99 27.45 -29.42
CA PRO A 56 -33.82 28.50 -28.86
C PRO A 56 -35.27 28.49 -29.38
N GLN A 57 -35.52 27.93 -30.57
CA GLN A 57 -36.85 27.87 -31.19
C GLN A 57 -37.81 26.87 -30.49
N LEU A 58 -37.31 26.01 -29.60
CA LEU A 58 -38.13 25.06 -28.84
C LEU A 58 -38.75 25.68 -27.58
N LEU A 59 -38.23 26.81 -27.08
CA LEU A 59 -38.68 27.42 -25.83
C LEU A 59 -40.21 27.63 -25.78
N MET A 60 -40.78 28.27 -26.80
CA MET A 60 -42.23 28.51 -26.86
C MET A 60 -43.03 27.20 -26.98
N HIS A 61 -42.51 26.19 -27.67
CA HIS A 61 -43.18 24.89 -27.80
C HIS A 61 -43.20 24.15 -26.46
N ILE A 62 -42.09 24.17 -25.73
CA ILE A 62 -41.97 23.57 -24.39
C ILE A 62 -42.90 24.28 -23.40
N ILE A 63 -42.95 25.62 -23.42
CA ILE A 63 -43.89 26.40 -22.60
C ILE A 63 -45.35 26.03 -22.92
N ARG A 64 -45.71 25.86 -24.20
CA ARG A 64 -47.10 25.56 -24.60
C ARG A 64 -47.51 24.12 -24.33
N PHE A 65 -46.62 23.14 -24.54
CA PHE A 65 -47.01 21.73 -24.60
C PHE A 65 -46.41 20.84 -23.50
N VAL A 66 -45.40 21.33 -22.76
CA VAL A 66 -44.77 20.58 -21.65
C VAL A 66 -45.10 21.22 -20.30
N MET A 67 -44.96 22.54 -20.15
CA MET A 67 -45.23 23.26 -18.89
C MET A 67 -46.64 23.00 -18.30
N PRO A 68 -47.73 22.90 -19.09
CA PRO A 68 -49.06 22.62 -18.54
C PRO A 68 -49.28 21.16 -18.11
N SER A 69 -48.36 20.25 -18.43
CA SER A 69 -48.51 18.83 -18.09
C SER A 69 -48.48 18.62 -16.57
N LYS A 70 -49.33 17.70 -16.10
CA LYS A 70 -49.38 17.26 -14.69
C LYS A 70 -48.40 16.12 -14.39
N SER A 71 -47.72 15.59 -15.42
CA SER A 71 -46.74 14.52 -15.28
C SER A 71 -45.51 14.97 -14.47
N LYS A 72 -45.26 14.32 -13.33
CA LYS A 72 -44.11 14.62 -12.47
C LYS A 72 -42.76 14.41 -13.19
N PRO A 73 -42.55 13.32 -13.96
CA PRO A 73 -41.32 13.14 -14.74
C PRO A 73 -41.10 14.27 -15.76
N LEU A 74 -42.13 14.66 -16.52
CA LEU A 74 -42.02 15.78 -17.46
C LEU A 74 -41.68 17.08 -16.76
N LYS A 75 -42.32 17.36 -15.63
CA LYS A 75 -42.03 18.56 -14.84
C LYS A 75 -40.58 18.57 -14.35
N LYS A 76 -40.01 17.44 -13.95
CA LYS A 76 -38.58 17.35 -13.61
C LYS A 76 -37.68 17.72 -14.79
N LEU A 77 -37.97 17.17 -15.97
CA LEU A 77 -37.22 17.47 -17.21
C LEU A 77 -37.38 18.94 -17.63
N LEU A 78 -38.55 19.53 -17.43
CA LEU A 78 -38.81 20.94 -17.68
C LEU A 78 -37.91 21.85 -16.83
N TYR A 79 -37.71 21.53 -15.54
CA TYR A 79 -36.80 22.30 -14.70
C TYR A 79 -35.33 22.16 -15.11
N PHE A 80 -34.90 20.97 -15.55
CA PHE A 80 -33.57 20.81 -16.16
C PHE A 80 -33.43 21.64 -17.43
N TYR A 81 -34.48 21.71 -18.25
CA TYR A 81 -34.48 22.56 -19.44
C TYR A 81 -34.36 24.04 -19.07
N TYR A 82 -35.09 24.50 -18.04
CA TYR A 82 -34.99 25.88 -17.57
C TYR A 82 -33.61 26.23 -17.01
N GLU A 83 -32.89 25.26 -16.43
CA GLU A 83 -31.52 25.45 -15.94
C GLU A 83 -30.58 25.85 -17.08
N ILE A 84 -30.64 25.14 -18.20
CA ILE A 84 -29.68 25.28 -19.32
C ILE A 84 -30.16 26.19 -20.46
N CYS A 85 -31.46 26.46 -20.60
CA CYS A 85 -31.95 27.24 -21.73
C CYS A 85 -31.48 28.71 -21.68
N PRO A 86 -31.19 29.35 -22.84
CA PRO A 86 -30.80 30.75 -22.86
C PRO A 86 -31.96 31.67 -22.46
N LYS A 87 -31.76 32.47 -21.40
CA LYS A 87 -32.78 33.33 -20.78
C LYS A 87 -32.78 34.76 -21.32
N LEU A 88 -31.63 35.22 -21.80
CA LEU A 88 -31.44 36.52 -22.40
C LEU A 88 -31.50 36.45 -23.94
N ASP A 89 -31.92 37.53 -24.57
CA ASP A 89 -31.87 37.74 -26.01
C ASP A 89 -30.47 38.21 -26.46
N SER A 90 -30.30 38.46 -27.76
CA SER A 90 -29.03 38.93 -28.34
C SER A 90 -28.60 40.32 -27.84
N ASN A 91 -29.49 41.09 -27.20
CA ASN A 91 -29.19 42.39 -26.61
C ASN A 91 -28.92 42.31 -25.10
N GLY A 92 -28.86 41.10 -24.53
CA GLY A 92 -28.71 40.88 -23.09
C GLY A 92 -29.97 41.17 -22.28
N LYS A 93 -31.13 41.38 -22.92
CA LYS A 93 -32.40 41.60 -22.23
C LYS A 93 -33.13 40.30 -22.00
N LEU A 94 -33.95 40.23 -20.95
CA LEU A 94 -34.74 39.06 -20.66
C LEU A 94 -35.75 38.76 -21.79
N LYS A 95 -35.78 37.51 -22.25
CA LYS A 95 -36.75 37.05 -23.25
C LYS A 95 -38.18 37.19 -22.72
N GLN A 96 -39.09 37.65 -23.57
CA GLN A 96 -40.52 37.82 -23.21
C GLN A 96 -41.16 36.50 -22.79
N GLU A 97 -40.72 35.39 -23.36
CA GLU A 97 -41.14 34.03 -23.01
C GLU A 97 -40.86 33.70 -21.53
N MET A 98 -39.82 34.30 -20.94
CA MET A 98 -39.48 34.03 -19.55
C MET A 98 -40.48 34.61 -18.55
N ILE A 99 -41.30 35.59 -18.95
CA ILE A 99 -42.41 36.06 -18.12
C ILE A 99 -43.43 34.93 -17.90
N LEU A 100 -43.70 34.12 -18.94
CA LEU A 100 -44.58 32.95 -18.84
C LEU A 100 -43.96 31.87 -17.95
N VAL A 101 -42.64 31.66 -18.10
CA VAL A 101 -41.87 30.72 -17.27
C VAL A 101 -41.92 31.14 -15.80
N CYS A 102 -41.72 32.42 -15.48
CA CYS A 102 -41.85 32.98 -14.13
C CYS A 102 -43.24 32.73 -13.54
N ASN A 103 -44.32 32.94 -14.30
CA ASN A 103 -45.66 32.63 -13.83
C ASN A 103 -45.85 31.13 -13.56
N GLY A 104 -45.28 30.26 -14.39
CA GLY A 104 -45.26 28.81 -14.17
C GLY A 104 -44.51 28.43 -12.88
N ILE A 105 -43.32 29.01 -12.67
CA ILE A 105 -42.51 28.80 -11.47
C ILE A 105 -43.24 29.30 -10.22
N ARG A 106 -43.86 30.48 -10.28
CA ARG A 106 -44.66 31.04 -9.17
C ARG A 106 -45.80 30.11 -8.77
N ASN A 107 -46.53 29.56 -9.74
CA ASN A 107 -47.58 28.58 -9.49
C ASN A 107 -47.04 27.30 -8.86
N ASP A 108 -45.86 26.85 -9.27
CA ASP A 108 -45.20 25.67 -8.70
C ASP A 108 -44.72 25.91 -7.25
N LEU A 109 -44.24 27.10 -6.92
CA LEU A 109 -43.92 27.51 -5.53
C LEU A 109 -45.16 27.51 -4.62
N GLN A 110 -46.35 27.71 -5.19
CA GLN A 110 -47.62 27.70 -4.48
C GLN A 110 -48.39 26.36 -4.64
N HIS A 111 -47.82 25.38 -5.34
CA HIS A 111 -48.49 24.14 -5.69
C HIS A 111 -48.83 23.30 -4.42
N PRO A 112 -49.99 22.63 -4.34
CA PRO A 112 -50.37 21.86 -3.14
C PRO A 112 -49.41 20.70 -2.79
N ASN A 113 -48.65 20.20 -3.76
CA ASN A 113 -47.67 19.13 -3.56
C ASN A 113 -46.32 19.67 -3.07
N GLU A 114 -45.88 19.23 -1.89
CA GLU A 114 -44.65 19.67 -1.22
C GLU A 114 -43.38 19.34 -2.00
N TYR A 115 -43.37 18.22 -2.73
CA TYR A 115 -42.22 17.81 -3.55
C TYR A 115 -42.00 18.75 -4.73
N ILE A 116 -43.09 19.26 -5.32
CA ILE A 116 -43.02 20.25 -6.41
C ILE A 116 -42.46 21.55 -5.84
N ARG A 117 -43.03 22.08 -4.75
CA ARG A 117 -42.49 23.29 -4.09
C ARG A 117 -41.00 23.16 -3.77
N GLY A 118 -40.60 22.07 -3.11
CA GLY A 118 -39.19 21.88 -2.73
C GLY A 118 -38.25 21.68 -3.92
N ASN A 119 -38.70 21.04 -5.02
CA ASN A 119 -37.90 20.95 -6.23
C ASN A 119 -37.75 22.30 -6.93
N THR A 120 -38.83 23.09 -6.98
CA THR A 120 -38.80 24.46 -7.51
C THR A 120 -37.88 25.35 -6.70
N LEU A 121 -37.91 25.26 -5.36
CA LEU A 121 -36.98 26.00 -4.49
C LEU A 121 -35.51 25.65 -4.74
N ARG A 122 -35.17 24.37 -4.95
CA ARG A 122 -33.81 23.98 -5.35
C ARG A 122 -33.41 24.56 -6.71
N PHE A 123 -34.36 24.62 -7.65
CA PHE A 123 -34.11 25.23 -8.95
C PHE A 123 -33.85 26.74 -8.82
N LEU A 124 -34.51 27.44 -7.90
CA LEU A 124 -34.23 28.87 -7.66
C LEU A 124 -32.77 29.11 -7.26
N CYS A 125 -32.14 28.18 -6.53
CA CYS A 125 -30.73 28.28 -6.16
C CYS A 125 -29.76 28.23 -7.36
N LYS A 126 -30.27 27.93 -8.56
CA LYS A 126 -29.50 27.80 -9.79
C LYS A 126 -29.79 28.88 -10.82
N LEU A 127 -30.79 29.73 -10.57
CA LEU A 127 -31.10 30.87 -11.43
C LEU A 127 -30.06 31.97 -11.22
N LYS A 128 -29.60 32.58 -12.31
CA LYS A 128 -28.54 33.61 -12.27
C LYS A 128 -29.08 35.00 -12.59
N GLU A 129 -30.33 35.11 -13.03
CA GLU A 129 -30.93 36.34 -13.53
C GLU A 129 -31.83 37.01 -12.46
N PRO A 130 -31.43 38.16 -11.88
CA PRO A 130 -32.20 38.84 -10.83
C PRO A 130 -33.63 39.20 -11.24
N GLU A 131 -33.82 39.62 -12.50
CA GLU A 131 -35.13 39.98 -13.07
C GLU A 131 -36.13 38.81 -13.04
N LEU A 132 -35.66 37.55 -13.09
CA LEU A 132 -36.53 36.37 -13.00
C LEU A 132 -36.91 36.03 -11.56
N LEU A 133 -36.07 36.40 -10.60
CA LEU A 133 -36.23 36.08 -9.18
C LEU A 133 -37.12 37.09 -8.47
N GLU A 134 -37.06 38.37 -8.82
CA GLU A 134 -37.86 39.45 -8.23
C GLU A 134 -39.36 39.11 -8.12
N PRO A 135 -40.03 38.58 -9.17
CA PRO A 135 -41.46 38.25 -9.11
C PRO A 135 -41.76 36.99 -8.28
N LEU A 136 -40.75 36.24 -7.86
CA LEU A 136 -40.86 34.97 -7.12
C LEU A 136 -40.57 35.14 -5.61
N LEU A 137 -40.05 36.30 -5.20
CA LEU A 137 -39.60 36.55 -3.82
C LEU A 137 -40.71 36.32 -2.79
N SER A 138 -41.91 36.83 -3.03
CA SER A 138 -43.05 36.68 -2.11
C SER A 138 -43.44 35.22 -1.90
N SER A 139 -43.47 34.43 -2.97
CA SER A 139 -43.82 33.00 -2.92
C SER A 139 -42.70 32.17 -2.29
N THR A 140 -41.45 32.57 -2.51
CA THR A 140 -40.27 31.96 -1.89
C THR A 140 -40.26 32.20 -0.39
N ARG A 141 -40.49 33.43 0.08
CA ARG A 141 -40.60 33.77 1.51
C ARG A 141 -41.74 33.00 2.18
N ALA A 142 -42.92 32.93 1.55
CA ALA A 142 -44.05 32.16 2.08
C ALA A 142 -43.76 30.66 2.26
N CYS A 143 -42.75 30.11 1.57
CA CYS A 143 -42.34 28.72 1.75
C CYS A 143 -41.52 28.48 3.04
N LEU A 144 -40.97 29.53 3.68
CA LEU A 144 -40.32 29.43 4.99
C LEU A 144 -41.31 29.04 6.08
N ASP A 145 -42.57 29.49 6.00
CA ASP A 145 -43.63 29.18 6.97
C ASP A 145 -44.45 27.95 6.59
N HIS A 146 -44.01 27.18 5.59
CA HIS A 146 -44.76 26.03 5.11
C HIS A 146 -44.84 24.93 6.17
N ARG A 147 -45.99 24.25 6.29
CA ARG A 147 -46.23 23.18 7.29
C ARG A 147 -45.20 22.03 7.24
N HIS A 148 -44.68 21.71 6.06
CA HIS A 148 -43.79 20.56 5.83
C HIS A 148 -42.31 20.96 5.81
N ALA A 149 -41.49 20.32 6.65
CA ALA A 149 -40.06 20.62 6.82
C ALA A 149 -39.26 20.54 5.52
N TYR A 150 -39.55 19.55 4.66
CA TYR A 150 -38.94 19.44 3.33
C TYR A 150 -39.04 20.74 2.49
N VAL A 151 -40.15 21.48 2.56
CA VAL A 151 -40.26 22.76 1.83
C VAL A 151 -39.41 23.82 2.51
N ARG A 152 -39.53 23.97 3.84
CA ARG A 152 -38.80 24.96 4.64
C ARG A 152 -37.28 24.83 4.50
N LYS A 153 -36.73 23.60 4.57
CA LYS A 153 -35.29 23.35 4.45
C LYS A 153 -34.68 23.69 3.08
N ASN A 154 -35.50 23.67 2.02
CA ASN A 154 -35.08 24.12 0.68
C ASN A 154 -35.34 25.63 0.52
N ALA A 155 -36.38 26.17 1.16
CA ALA A 155 -36.70 27.59 1.11
C ALA A 155 -35.59 28.46 1.73
N VAL A 156 -35.01 28.03 2.84
CA VAL A 156 -33.91 28.76 3.48
C VAL A 156 -32.68 28.86 2.58
N TRP A 157 -32.34 27.79 1.85
CA TRP A 157 -31.26 27.80 0.85
C TRP A 157 -31.59 28.67 -0.36
N ALA A 158 -32.84 28.67 -0.82
CA ALA A 158 -33.27 29.54 -1.91
C ALA A 158 -33.14 31.01 -1.52
N VAL A 159 -33.55 31.40 -0.30
CA VAL A 159 -33.38 32.76 0.22
C VAL A 159 -31.91 33.16 0.29
N ALA A 160 -31.05 32.29 0.83
CA ALA A 160 -29.62 32.55 0.91
C ALA A 160 -28.97 32.69 -0.48
N SER A 161 -29.30 31.79 -1.40
CA SER A 161 -28.77 31.83 -2.77
C SER A 161 -29.21 33.09 -3.52
N ILE A 162 -30.47 33.52 -3.38
CA ILE A 162 -30.97 34.77 -3.98
C ILE A 162 -30.23 35.97 -3.42
N PHE A 163 -29.98 36.01 -2.11
CA PHE A 163 -29.22 37.08 -1.47
C PHE A 163 -27.76 37.13 -1.96
N GLN A 164 -27.09 35.97 -2.06
CA GLN A 164 -25.73 35.89 -2.56
C GLN A 164 -25.61 36.32 -4.03
N LEU A 165 -26.62 36.05 -4.85
CA LEU A 165 -26.67 36.53 -6.22
C LEU A 165 -26.87 38.04 -6.28
N SER A 166 -27.80 38.58 -5.50
CA SER A 166 -28.10 40.01 -5.46
C SER A 166 -28.71 40.42 -4.12
N GLU A 167 -27.90 41.05 -3.26
CA GLU A 167 -28.30 41.48 -1.91
C GLU A 167 -29.56 42.37 -1.92
N SER A 168 -29.73 43.17 -2.98
CA SER A 168 -30.87 44.09 -3.15
C SER A 168 -32.23 43.41 -3.28
N LEU A 169 -32.29 42.12 -3.66
CA LEU A 169 -33.56 41.39 -3.81
C LEU A 169 -34.18 41.02 -2.46
N ILE A 170 -33.36 40.66 -1.48
CA ILE A 170 -33.81 40.28 -0.12
C ILE A 170 -32.86 40.90 0.91
N PRO A 171 -32.82 42.23 1.07
CA PRO A 171 -31.84 42.90 1.93
C PRO A 171 -31.94 42.47 3.41
N ASP A 172 -33.13 42.03 3.84
CA ASP A 172 -33.41 41.49 5.17
C ASP A 172 -33.15 39.96 5.30
N ALA A 173 -32.52 39.32 4.30
CA ALA A 173 -32.25 37.88 4.32
C ALA A 173 -31.47 37.41 5.57
N PRO A 174 -30.41 38.10 6.04
CA PRO A 174 -29.69 37.66 7.24
C PRO A 174 -30.59 37.59 8.48
N ASP A 175 -31.38 38.63 8.74
CA ASP A 175 -32.31 38.69 9.88
C ASP A 175 -33.45 37.68 9.74
N LEU A 176 -33.95 37.49 8.52
CA LEU A 176 -34.99 36.52 8.19
C LEU A 176 -34.51 35.08 8.47
N ILE A 177 -33.30 34.73 8.05
CA ILE A 177 -32.71 33.41 8.26
C ILE A 177 -32.41 33.17 9.75
N GLN A 178 -31.88 34.17 10.47
CA GLN A 178 -31.64 34.08 11.91
C GLN A 178 -32.95 33.86 12.69
N THR A 179 -34.01 34.59 12.33
CA THR A 179 -35.35 34.42 12.93
C THR A 179 -35.94 33.05 12.61
N PHE A 180 -35.78 32.59 11.36
CA PHE A 180 -36.17 31.25 10.95
C PHE A 180 -35.45 30.20 11.79
N LEU A 181 -34.12 30.28 11.91
CA LEU A 181 -33.32 29.35 12.70
C LEU A 181 -33.78 29.26 14.17
N GLY A 182 -34.08 30.39 14.81
CA GLY A 182 -34.57 30.42 16.19
C GLY A 182 -35.98 29.83 16.41
N SER A 183 -36.81 29.76 15.35
CA SER A 183 -38.18 29.22 15.41
C SER A 183 -38.30 27.77 14.93
N GLN A 184 -37.27 27.22 14.27
CA GLN A 184 -37.32 25.86 13.75
C GLN A 184 -37.05 24.78 14.81
N VAL A 185 -37.85 23.72 14.75
CA VAL A 185 -37.69 22.50 15.57
C VAL A 185 -37.07 21.34 14.80
N ASP A 186 -37.17 21.33 13.46
CA ASP A 186 -36.66 20.24 12.63
C ASP A 186 -35.12 20.32 12.52
N PRO A 187 -34.37 19.25 12.85
CA PRO A 187 -32.90 19.27 12.86
C PRO A 187 -32.28 19.63 11.50
N THR A 188 -32.87 19.16 10.40
CA THR A 188 -32.36 19.46 9.05
C THR A 188 -32.60 20.92 8.68
N CYS A 189 -33.78 21.46 8.99
CA CYS A 189 -34.07 22.88 8.80
C CYS A 189 -33.10 23.76 9.61
N ARG A 190 -32.82 23.41 10.88
CA ARG A 190 -31.87 24.16 11.73
C ARG A 190 -30.46 24.13 11.15
N ARG A 191 -29.94 22.94 10.82
CA ARG A 191 -28.63 22.80 10.17
C ARG A 191 -28.54 23.63 8.89
N ASN A 192 -29.53 23.51 8.01
CA ASN A 192 -29.54 24.25 6.75
C ASN A 192 -29.65 25.76 6.97
N ALA A 193 -30.41 26.21 7.97
CA ALA A 193 -30.54 27.62 8.28
C ALA A 193 -29.24 28.21 8.85
N PHE A 194 -28.55 27.50 9.74
CA PHE A 194 -27.25 27.95 10.24
C PHE A 194 -26.19 27.94 9.14
N ALA A 195 -26.13 26.88 8.31
CA ALA A 195 -25.25 26.83 7.13
C ALA A 195 -25.54 27.98 6.15
N ALA A 196 -26.81 28.23 5.84
CA ALA A 196 -27.24 29.34 5.00
C ALA A 196 -26.88 30.70 5.61
N LEU A 197 -27.02 30.85 6.93
CA LEU A 197 -26.64 32.07 7.64
C LEU A 197 -25.14 32.31 7.57
N LEU A 198 -24.31 31.27 7.73
CA LEU A 198 -22.86 31.36 7.55
C LEU A 198 -22.49 31.84 6.15
N THR A 199 -23.21 31.39 5.12
CA THR A 199 -22.96 31.81 3.73
C THR A 199 -23.41 33.24 3.40
N VAL A 200 -24.34 33.79 4.17
CA VAL A 200 -24.96 35.11 3.95
C VAL A 200 -24.38 36.19 4.86
N SER A 201 -24.16 35.87 6.14
CA SER A 201 -23.63 36.80 7.14
C SER A 201 -22.95 36.05 8.29
N HIS A 202 -21.61 36.04 8.27
CA HIS A 202 -20.79 35.51 9.35
C HIS A 202 -21.10 36.17 10.71
N GLN A 203 -21.35 37.48 10.70
CA GLN A 203 -21.69 38.25 11.91
C GLN A 203 -23.00 37.78 12.55
N LYS A 204 -24.06 37.55 11.76
CA LYS A 204 -25.35 37.06 12.28
C LYS A 204 -25.27 35.61 12.77
N ALA A 205 -24.46 34.77 12.12
CA ALA A 205 -24.16 33.42 12.59
C ALA A 205 -23.42 33.46 13.95
N LEU A 206 -22.46 34.36 14.11
CA LEU A 206 -21.75 34.58 15.38
C LEU A 206 -22.68 35.07 16.49
N GLU A 207 -23.60 35.99 16.18
CA GLU A 207 -24.62 36.48 17.12
C GLU A 207 -25.54 35.34 17.58
N TYR A 208 -26.03 34.52 16.65
CA TYR A 208 -26.82 33.34 16.99
C TYR A 208 -26.03 32.37 17.87
N LEU A 209 -24.83 31.96 17.45
CA LEU A 209 -24.02 31.01 18.20
C LEU A 209 -23.68 31.54 19.59
N SER A 210 -23.37 32.83 19.71
CA SER A 210 -23.10 33.45 21.02
C SER A 210 -24.33 33.45 21.94
N SER A 211 -25.54 33.56 21.38
CA SER A 211 -26.79 33.44 22.15
C SER A 211 -27.15 32.01 22.54
N ALA A 212 -26.76 31.02 21.71
CA ALA A 212 -27.05 29.60 21.90
C ALA A 212 -25.87 28.78 22.45
N PHE A 213 -24.76 29.44 22.83
CA PHE A 213 -23.46 28.81 23.07
C PHE A 213 -23.51 27.67 24.10
N ASP A 214 -24.17 27.91 25.24
CA ASP A 214 -24.25 26.93 26.34
C ASP A 214 -25.15 25.71 25.99
N SER A 215 -25.98 25.82 24.94
CA SER A 215 -26.88 24.76 24.50
C SER A 215 -26.31 23.86 23.41
N VAL A 216 -25.17 24.24 22.80
CA VAL A 216 -24.54 23.50 21.69
C VAL A 216 -24.24 22.03 22.04
N PRO A 217 -23.73 21.69 23.24
CA PRO A 217 -23.51 20.27 23.60
C PRO A 217 -24.78 19.43 23.62
N ASN A 218 -25.95 20.04 23.78
CA ASN A 218 -27.26 19.38 23.78
C ASN A 218 -28.02 19.54 22.44
N ALA A 219 -27.41 20.15 21.43
CA ALA A 219 -28.00 20.29 20.11
C ALA A 219 -28.01 18.95 19.35
N ASP A 220 -28.86 18.86 18.33
CA ASP A 220 -28.88 17.71 17.42
C ASP A 220 -27.54 17.58 16.67
N GLU A 221 -27.12 16.35 16.37
CA GLU A 221 -25.86 15.99 15.70
C GLU A 221 -25.57 16.87 14.46
N LEU A 222 -26.57 17.04 13.58
CA LEU A 222 -26.43 17.82 12.35
C LEU A 222 -26.13 19.30 12.61
N LEU A 223 -26.65 19.86 13.70
CA LEU A 223 -26.41 21.24 14.08
C LEU A 223 -25.01 21.38 14.71
N GLN A 224 -24.62 20.43 15.57
CA GLN A 224 -23.28 20.41 16.18
C GLN A 224 -22.18 20.38 15.12
N LEU A 225 -22.33 19.57 14.06
CA LEU A 225 -21.34 19.48 12.98
C LEU A 225 -21.14 20.79 12.23
N VAL A 226 -22.23 21.50 11.88
CA VAL A 226 -22.11 22.79 11.18
C VAL A 226 -21.64 23.91 12.11
N GLU A 227 -21.99 23.84 13.40
CA GLU A 227 -21.46 24.76 14.42
C GLU A 227 -19.97 24.54 14.67
N LEU A 228 -19.49 23.28 14.69
CA LEU A 228 -18.06 22.95 14.74
C LEU A 228 -17.30 23.50 13.53
N GLU A 229 -17.85 23.35 12.32
CA GLU A 229 -17.27 23.92 11.10
C GLU A 229 -17.16 25.45 11.21
N PHE A 230 -18.23 26.11 11.68
CA PHE A 230 -18.21 27.55 11.92
C PHE A 230 -17.17 27.95 12.97
N ILE A 231 -17.12 27.24 14.10
CA ILE A 231 -16.18 27.51 15.19
C ILE A 231 -14.74 27.43 14.70
N ARG A 232 -14.42 26.43 13.88
CA ARG A 232 -13.08 26.27 13.30
C ARG A 232 -12.72 27.47 12.42
N LYS A 233 -13.65 27.92 11.56
CA LYS A 233 -13.47 29.11 10.70
C LYS A 233 -13.38 30.41 11.52
N ASP A 234 -14.26 30.61 12.50
CA ASP A 234 -14.29 31.82 13.34
C ASP A 234 -13.09 31.90 14.30
N ALA A 235 -12.61 30.78 14.84
CA ALA A 235 -11.46 30.79 15.76
C ALA A 235 -10.18 31.36 15.11
N ILE A 236 -10.07 31.22 13.78
CA ILE A 236 -8.97 31.77 12.99
C ILE A 236 -9.17 33.27 12.77
N GLN A 237 -10.36 33.70 12.34
CA GLN A 237 -10.67 35.11 12.06
C GLN A 237 -10.76 35.97 13.33
N ASN A 238 -11.38 35.44 14.39
CA ASN A 238 -11.69 36.09 15.66
C ASN A 238 -10.97 35.39 16.81
N THR A 239 -9.64 35.55 16.88
CA THR A 239 -8.79 34.85 17.85
C THR A 239 -9.18 35.09 19.32
N GLN A 240 -9.85 36.20 19.64
CA GLN A 240 -10.41 36.48 20.97
C GLN A 240 -11.43 35.43 21.43
N ASN A 241 -12.13 34.79 20.50
CA ASN A 241 -13.10 33.73 20.77
C ASN A 241 -12.45 32.35 20.94
N LYS A 242 -11.17 32.18 20.57
CA LYS A 242 -10.51 30.88 20.52
C LYS A 242 -10.58 30.12 21.85
N ALA A 243 -10.36 30.80 22.98
CA ALA A 243 -10.38 30.15 24.30
C ALA A 243 -11.76 29.58 24.67
N LYS A 244 -12.84 30.33 24.41
CA LYS A 244 -14.21 29.82 24.65
C LYS A 244 -14.55 28.65 23.71
N TYR A 245 -14.10 28.71 22.46
CA TYR A 245 -14.32 27.64 21.49
C TYR A 245 -13.60 26.35 21.83
N LEU A 246 -12.34 26.43 22.27
CA LEU A 246 -11.60 25.25 22.71
C LEU A 246 -12.31 24.53 23.86
N ARG A 247 -12.90 25.28 24.80
CA ARG A 247 -13.70 24.69 25.89
C ARG A 247 -14.93 23.96 25.34
N LEU A 248 -15.68 24.59 24.44
CA LEU A 248 -16.87 23.96 23.84
C LEU A 248 -16.52 22.71 23.02
N ILE A 249 -15.44 22.75 22.22
CA ILE A 249 -14.97 21.59 21.46
C ILE A 249 -14.55 20.46 22.42
N PHE A 250 -13.91 20.80 23.55
CA PHE A 250 -13.55 19.83 24.57
C PHE A 250 -14.79 19.16 25.18
N ASP A 251 -15.86 19.91 25.45
CA ASP A 251 -17.14 19.35 25.92
C ASP A 251 -17.78 18.43 24.86
N LEU A 252 -17.61 18.74 23.56
CA LEU A 252 -18.11 17.91 22.44
C LEU A 252 -17.31 16.61 22.21
N LEU A 253 -16.16 16.43 22.85
CA LEU A 253 -15.46 15.14 22.86
C LEU A 253 -16.24 14.04 23.61
N ASP A 254 -17.18 14.43 24.46
CA ASP A 254 -18.10 13.54 25.18
C ASP A 254 -19.50 13.50 24.54
N ALA A 255 -19.65 13.96 23.30
CA ALA A 255 -20.90 13.86 22.56
C ALA A 255 -21.32 12.40 22.33
N GLY A 256 -22.63 12.16 22.26
CA GLY A 256 -23.18 10.81 22.07
C GLY A 256 -22.96 10.21 20.68
N ALA A 257 -22.73 11.05 19.66
CA ALA A 257 -22.56 10.63 18.27
C ALA A 257 -21.07 10.56 17.90
N SER A 258 -20.63 9.42 17.37
CA SER A 258 -19.24 9.19 16.97
C SER A 258 -18.70 10.18 15.93
N THR A 259 -19.56 10.63 15.02
CA THR A 259 -19.26 11.64 13.99
C THR A 259 -18.87 12.99 14.62
N VAL A 260 -19.60 13.41 15.65
CA VAL A 260 -19.32 14.66 16.38
C VAL A 260 -18.05 14.53 17.18
N VAL A 261 -17.81 13.39 17.83
CA VAL A 261 -16.55 13.14 18.57
C VAL A 261 -15.35 13.17 17.62
N TYR A 262 -15.45 12.53 16.45
CA TYR A 262 -14.40 12.54 15.43
C TYR A 262 -14.12 13.96 14.91
N GLU A 263 -15.17 14.71 14.57
CA GLU A 263 -15.04 16.09 14.09
C GLU A 263 -14.53 17.02 15.18
N ALA A 264 -14.94 16.84 16.44
CA ALA A 264 -14.45 17.60 17.59
C ALA A 264 -12.98 17.32 17.86
N ALA A 265 -12.54 16.05 17.85
CA ALA A 265 -11.14 15.67 18.02
C ALA A 265 -10.25 16.25 16.90
N THR A 266 -10.73 16.20 15.65
CA THR A 266 -10.06 16.81 14.51
C THR A 266 -10.00 18.33 14.63
N SER A 267 -11.12 18.97 14.98
CA SER A 267 -11.18 20.43 15.19
C SER A 267 -10.29 20.90 16.33
N LEU A 268 -10.24 20.13 17.42
CA LEU A 268 -9.44 20.46 18.58
C LEU A 268 -7.95 20.48 18.22
N THR A 269 -7.48 19.42 17.55
CA THR A 269 -6.07 19.28 17.16
C THR A 269 -5.68 20.23 16.03
N ALA A 270 -6.62 20.62 15.15
CA ALA A 270 -6.38 21.67 14.15
C ALA A 270 -6.24 23.08 14.78
N LEU A 271 -6.95 23.35 15.88
CA LEU A 271 -6.93 24.67 16.53
C LEU A 271 -5.84 24.82 17.59
N THR A 272 -5.32 23.74 18.16
CA THR A 272 -4.32 23.80 19.23
C THR A 272 -3.34 22.62 19.20
N SER A 273 -2.06 22.93 19.41
CA SER A 273 -0.98 21.97 19.64
C SER A 273 -0.73 21.68 21.13
N ASN A 274 -1.66 22.09 22.02
CA ASN A 274 -1.51 21.83 23.45
C ASN A 274 -1.51 20.30 23.71
N PRO A 275 -0.46 19.74 24.36
CA PRO A 275 -0.36 18.30 24.61
C PRO A 275 -1.57 17.68 25.32
N VAL A 276 -2.20 18.41 26.24
CA VAL A 276 -3.39 17.93 26.96
C VAL A 276 -4.57 17.75 26.00
N ALA A 277 -4.75 18.69 25.07
CA ALA A 277 -5.82 18.65 24.08
C ALA A 277 -5.56 17.56 23.03
N VAL A 278 -4.31 17.43 22.57
CA VAL A 278 -3.89 16.37 21.63
C VAL A 278 -4.09 14.98 22.26
N LYS A 279 -3.68 14.80 23.52
CA LYS A 279 -3.88 13.54 24.25
C LYS A 279 -5.36 13.21 24.44
N ALA A 280 -6.18 14.19 24.79
CA ALA A 280 -7.63 14.01 24.93
C ALA A 280 -8.27 13.60 23.58
N ALA A 281 -7.93 14.28 22.49
CA ALA A 281 -8.40 13.94 21.15
C ALA A 281 -7.96 12.53 20.73
N ALA A 282 -6.68 12.19 20.92
CA ALA A 282 -6.16 10.87 20.58
C ALA A 282 -6.83 9.75 21.40
N SER A 283 -7.01 9.94 22.71
CA SER A 283 -7.70 8.95 23.56
C SER A 283 -9.14 8.71 23.09
N LYS A 284 -9.86 9.77 22.68
CA LYS A 284 -11.21 9.64 22.11
C LYS A 284 -11.23 8.96 20.75
N LEU A 285 -10.26 9.25 19.87
CA LEU A 285 -10.10 8.53 18.61
C LEU A 285 -9.82 7.04 18.86
N ILE A 286 -8.96 6.69 19.82
CA ILE A 286 -8.72 5.29 20.20
C ILE A 286 -10.00 4.64 20.70
N GLU A 287 -10.78 5.31 21.56
CA GLU A 287 -12.07 4.84 22.03
C GLU A 287 -13.06 4.57 20.87
N LEU A 288 -13.12 5.46 19.86
CA LEU A 288 -13.91 5.26 18.65
C LEU A 288 -13.46 4.02 17.88
N SER A 289 -12.16 3.80 17.69
CA SER A 289 -11.64 2.62 16.99
C SER A 289 -12.01 1.28 17.67
N ILE A 290 -12.27 1.31 18.99
CA ILE A 290 -12.73 0.15 19.76
C ILE A 290 -14.24 -0.04 19.63
N LYS A 291 -15.02 1.04 19.69
CA LYS A 291 -16.49 1.00 19.69
C LYS A 291 -17.11 0.78 18.31
N GLU A 292 -16.52 1.35 17.27
CA GLU A 292 -17.08 1.30 15.92
C GLU A 292 -17.10 -0.13 15.37
N ALA A 293 -18.13 -0.43 14.56
CA ALA A 293 -18.28 -1.76 13.98
C ALA A 293 -17.55 -1.89 12.63
N ASP A 294 -17.47 -0.80 11.85
CA ASP A 294 -16.88 -0.79 10.51
C ASP A 294 -15.34 -0.72 10.58
N ASN A 295 -14.67 -1.71 9.97
CA ASN A 295 -13.21 -1.77 9.95
C ASN A 295 -12.57 -0.61 9.17
N ASN A 296 -13.23 -0.09 8.13
CA ASN A 296 -12.71 1.06 7.38
C ASN A 296 -12.67 2.31 8.27
N VAL A 297 -13.73 2.51 9.07
CA VAL A 297 -13.79 3.61 10.05
C VAL A 297 -12.67 3.45 11.08
N LYS A 298 -12.44 2.23 11.60
CA LYS A 298 -11.32 1.97 12.53
C LYS A 298 -9.98 2.33 11.91
N LEU A 299 -9.74 1.93 10.66
CA LEU A 299 -8.48 2.22 9.98
C LEU A 299 -8.27 3.73 9.77
N ILE A 300 -9.31 4.47 9.35
CA ILE A 300 -9.26 5.93 9.21
C ILE A 300 -8.93 6.59 10.56
N VAL A 301 -9.61 6.16 11.62
CA VAL A 301 -9.40 6.70 12.97
C VAL A 301 -7.99 6.38 13.49
N LEU A 302 -7.51 5.15 13.29
CA LEU A 302 -6.14 4.75 13.66
C LEU A 302 -5.09 5.51 12.84
N ASP A 303 -5.35 5.79 11.57
CA ASP A 303 -4.46 6.62 10.77
C ASP A 303 -4.38 8.04 11.33
N ARG A 304 -5.52 8.60 11.75
CA ARG A 304 -5.53 9.91 12.41
C ARG A 304 -4.76 9.89 13.74
N VAL A 305 -4.85 8.82 14.52
CA VAL A 305 -4.04 8.64 15.75
C VAL A 305 -2.55 8.58 15.42
N ASP A 306 -2.16 7.85 14.39
CA ASP A 306 -0.76 7.75 13.94
C ASP A 306 -0.22 9.10 13.44
N GLN A 307 -1.03 9.85 12.68
CA GLN A 307 -0.70 11.22 12.27
C GLN A 307 -0.52 12.16 13.47
N LEU A 308 -1.32 12.01 14.54
CA LEU A 308 -1.13 12.78 15.78
C LEU A 308 0.16 12.38 16.49
N ARG A 309 0.49 11.07 16.54
CA ARG A 309 1.74 10.56 17.11
C ARG A 309 2.96 11.12 16.38
N ILE A 310 2.97 11.05 15.05
CA ILE A 310 4.07 11.54 14.21
C ILE A 310 4.29 13.05 14.41
N ARG A 311 3.21 13.84 14.49
CA ARG A 311 3.28 15.29 14.70
C ARG A 311 3.62 15.70 16.13
N ASN A 312 3.38 14.85 17.11
CA ASN A 312 3.50 15.16 18.54
C ASN A 312 4.27 14.05 19.26
N GLU A 313 5.55 13.90 18.92
CA GLU A 313 6.43 12.87 19.46
C GLU A 313 6.45 12.89 21.00
N GLY A 314 6.33 11.71 21.63
CA GLY A 314 6.33 11.55 23.08
C GLY A 314 5.05 11.98 23.81
N VAL A 315 4.12 12.68 23.16
CA VAL A 315 2.88 13.16 23.82
C VAL A 315 1.88 12.03 24.05
N LEU A 316 1.85 11.04 23.15
CA LEU A 316 0.85 9.96 23.16
C LEU A 316 1.35 8.69 23.87
N ASP A 317 2.60 8.61 24.32
CA ASP A 317 3.23 7.39 24.85
C ASP A 317 2.42 6.73 25.98
N ASP A 318 1.77 7.52 26.83
CA ASP A 318 0.91 7.03 27.91
C ASP A 318 -0.36 6.29 27.41
N LEU A 319 -0.76 6.53 26.15
CA LEU A 319 -1.93 5.88 25.53
C LEU A 319 -1.59 4.53 24.90
N THR A 320 -0.34 4.07 24.98
CA THR A 320 0.09 2.80 24.36
C THR A 320 -0.78 1.61 24.79
N MET A 321 -1.14 1.54 26.07
CA MET A 321 -2.03 0.50 26.60
C MET A 321 -3.47 0.63 26.09
N GLU A 322 -3.95 1.85 25.84
CA GLU A 322 -5.27 2.07 25.26
C GLU A 322 -5.32 1.60 23.80
N ILE A 323 -4.27 1.88 23.01
CA ILE A 323 -4.16 1.41 21.62
C ILE A 323 -4.13 -0.13 21.57
N LEU A 324 -3.45 -0.80 22.51
CA LEU A 324 -3.45 -2.27 22.59
C LEU A 324 -4.84 -2.87 22.83
N ARG A 325 -5.82 -2.12 23.35
CA ARG A 325 -7.20 -2.61 23.47
C ARG A 325 -7.88 -2.81 22.11
N VAL A 326 -7.38 -2.17 21.06
CA VAL A 326 -7.85 -2.34 19.67
C VAL A 326 -7.60 -3.76 19.16
N LEU A 327 -6.69 -4.52 19.77
CA LEU A 327 -6.43 -5.93 19.45
C LEU A 327 -7.65 -6.84 19.66
N SER A 328 -8.64 -6.39 20.44
CA SER A 328 -9.94 -7.05 20.57
C SER A 328 -10.74 -7.10 19.26
N SER A 329 -10.41 -6.27 18.27
CA SER A 329 -10.99 -6.34 16.92
C SER A 329 -10.70 -7.70 16.28
N PRO A 330 -11.66 -8.35 15.59
CA PRO A 330 -11.40 -9.62 14.89
C PRO A 330 -10.62 -9.44 13.57
N ASP A 331 -10.50 -8.20 13.09
CA ASP A 331 -9.87 -7.87 11.81
C ASP A 331 -8.35 -7.78 11.91
N ILE A 332 -7.64 -8.47 11.00
CA ILE A 332 -6.18 -8.56 11.01
C ILE A 332 -5.50 -7.26 10.61
N ASP A 333 -6.08 -6.47 9.70
CA ASP A 333 -5.49 -5.22 9.23
C ASP A 333 -5.60 -4.14 10.32
N VAL A 334 -6.73 -4.09 11.02
CA VAL A 334 -6.90 -3.26 12.22
C VAL A 334 -5.88 -3.63 13.30
N ARG A 335 -5.70 -4.93 13.59
CA ARG A 335 -4.68 -5.41 14.55
C ARG A 335 -3.27 -5.05 14.13
N ARG A 336 -2.95 -5.19 12.84
CA ARG A 336 -1.64 -4.87 12.25
C ARG A 336 -1.32 -3.38 12.35
N LYS A 337 -2.27 -2.50 11.99
CA LYS A 337 -2.11 -1.04 12.14
C LYS A 337 -1.95 -0.65 13.62
N ALA A 338 -2.77 -1.21 14.52
CA ALA A 338 -2.65 -0.95 15.95
C ALA A 338 -1.28 -1.38 16.52
N LEU A 339 -0.81 -2.59 16.19
CA LEU A 339 0.54 -3.03 16.59
C LEU A 339 1.64 -2.19 15.97
N GLY A 340 1.50 -1.80 14.69
CA GLY A 340 2.45 -0.91 14.03
C GLY A 340 2.61 0.42 14.79
N ILE A 341 1.51 1.06 15.17
CA ILE A 341 1.52 2.29 15.98
C ILE A 341 2.17 2.02 17.35
N VAL A 342 1.80 0.92 18.01
CA VAL A 342 2.35 0.57 19.34
C VAL A 342 3.86 0.33 19.27
N MET A 343 4.37 -0.36 18.24
CA MET A 343 5.81 -0.64 18.09
C MET A 343 6.66 0.64 18.02
N GLU A 344 6.09 1.73 17.47
CA GLU A 344 6.72 3.04 17.44
C GLU A 344 6.66 3.79 18.79
N MET A 345 5.84 3.33 19.74
CA MET A 345 5.65 3.94 21.08
C MET A 345 6.25 3.11 22.22
N VAL A 346 6.92 1.99 21.90
CA VAL A 346 7.59 1.15 22.88
C VAL A 346 8.88 1.81 23.36
N SER A 347 9.04 1.89 24.69
CA SER A 347 10.22 2.38 25.39
C SER A 347 10.59 1.46 26.55
N SER A 348 11.78 1.63 27.13
CA SER A 348 12.21 0.87 28.31
C SER A 348 11.26 1.03 29.53
N LYS A 349 10.38 2.04 29.53
CA LYS A 349 9.43 2.28 30.62
C LYS A 349 8.17 1.42 30.52
N ASN A 350 7.72 1.09 29.31
CA ASN A 350 6.43 0.40 29.08
C ASN A 350 6.58 -0.99 28.46
N VAL A 351 7.77 -1.35 27.98
CA VAL A 351 8.02 -2.58 27.23
C VAL A 351 7.69 -3.85 28.03
N GLU A 352 7.94 -3.89 29.34
CA GLU A 352 7.62 -5.06 30.17
C GLU A 352 6.11 -5.34 30.18
N GLU A 353 5.30 -4.29 30.37
CA GLU A 353 3.84 -4.39 30.41
C GLU A 353 3.26 -4.73 29.02
N ILE A 354 3.81 -4.13 27.96
CA ILE A 354 3.41 -4.42 26.57
C ILE A 354 3.67 -5.88 26.25
N VAL A 355 4.88 -6.37 26.53
CA VAL A 355 5.23 -7.77 26.26
C VAL A 355 4.38 -8.71 27.10
N MET A 356 4.09 -8.38 28.37
CA MET A 356 3.18 -9.18 29.19
C MET A 356 1.78 -9.29 28.57
N LEU A 357 1.23 -8.20 28.04
CA LEU A 357 -0.05 -8.19 27.34
C LEU A 357 0.01 -9.03 26.06
N LEU A 358 1.05 -8.85 25.23
CA LEU A 358 1.22 -9.63 23.99
C LEU A 358 1.36 -11.13 24.28
N LYS A 359 2.04 -11.54 25.36
CA LYS A 359 2.11 -12.94 25.80
C LYS A 359 0.73 -13.50 26.15
N LYS A 360 -0.05 -12.72 26.91
CA LYS A 360 -1.42 -13.12 27.29
C LYS A 360 -2.32 -13.24 26.07
N GLU A 361 -2.17 -12.33 25.12
CA GLU A 361 -2.93 -12.34 23.86
C GLU A 361 -2.52 -13.53 22.98
N LEU A 362 -1.21 -13.82 22.90
CA LEU A 362 -0.68 -14.99 22.20
C LEU A 362 -1.23 -16.30 22.78
N ALA A 363 -1.30 -16.42 24.11
CA ALA A 363 -1.87 -17.59 24.77
C ALA A 363 -3.33 -17.85 24.37
N LYS A 364 -4.17 -16.80 24.22
CA LYS A 364 -5.55 -16.95 23.74
C LYS A 364 -5.64 -17.53 22.33
N THR A 365 -4.66 -17.20 21.47
CA THR A 365 -4.65 -17.73 20.09
C THR A 365 -4.39 -19.23 20.02
N VAL A 366 -3.87 -19.84 21.09
CA VAL A 366 -3.61 -21.29 21.17
C VAL A 366 -4.87 -22.03 21.60
N ASP A 367 -5.64 -21.47 22.53
CA ASP A 367 -6.89 -22.06 23.02
C ASP A 367 -8.03 -21.99 21.98
N GLU A 368 -8.08 -20.93 21.19
CA GLU A 368 -9.10 -20.73 20.16
C GLU A 368 -8.71 -21.43 18.84
N GLN A 369 -9.37 -22.54 18.50
CA GLN A 369 -9.16 -23.39 17.31
C GLN A 369 -9.51 -22.71 15.96
N TYR A 370 -9.24 -21.42 15.78
CA TYR A 370 -9.55 -20.68 14.56
C TYR A 370 -8.37 -20.66 13.59
N GLU A 371 -8.57 -21.05 12.33
CA GLU A 371 -7.53 -21.00 11.28
C GLU A 371 -6.97 -19.59 11.06
N LYS A 372 -7.81 -18.55 11.21
CA LYS A 372 -7.40 -17.14 11.15
C LYS A 372 -6.44 -16.72 12.26
N ASN A 373 -6.31 -17.52 13.32
CA ASN A 373 -5.40 -17.21 14.42
C ASN A 373 -3.94 -17.44 14.04
N ASN A 374 -3.62 -18.19 12.97
CA ASN A 374 -2.22 -18.41 12.59
C ASN A 374 -1.52 -17.12 12.16
N GLU A 375 -2.15 -16.30 11.32
CA GLU A 375 -1.57 -15.03 10.89
C GLU A 375 -1.46 -14.04 12.06
N TYR A 376 -2.49 -13.98 12.90
CA TYR A 376 -2.47 -13.15 14.09
C TYR A 376 -1.40 -13.61 15.11
N ARG A 377 -1.25 -14.91 15.31
CA ARG A 377 -0.21 -15.52 16.14
C ARG A 377 1.18 -15.16 15.62
N GLN A 378 1.40 -15.26 14.30
CA GLN A 378 2.66 -14.83 13.68
C GLN A 378 2.92 -13.33 13.92
N LEU A 379 1.91 -12.48 13.78
CA LEU A 379 2.00 -11.04 14.02
C LEU A 379 2.35 -10.71 15.48
N LEU A 380 1.72 -11.39 16.45
CA LEU A 380 2.03 -11.23 17.88
C LEU A 380 3.46 -11.66 18.20
N ILE A 381 3.89 -12.82 17.68
CA ILE A 381 5.25 -13.31 17.91
C ILE A 381 6.27 -12.36 17.27
N GLN A 382 6.04 -11.89 16.04
CA GLN A 382 6.90 -10.90 15.40
C GLN A 382 7.02 -9.63 16.25
N SER A 383 5.92 -9.17 16.84
CA SER A 383 5.91 -7.99 17.72
C SER A 383 6.70 -8.24 19.01
N ILE A 384 6.50 -9.39 19.67
CA ILE A 384 7.28 -9.80 20.86
C ILE A 384 8.78 -9.89 20.53
N HIS A 385 9.10 -10.46 19.37
CA HIS A 385 10.47 -10.60 18.89
C HIS A 385 11.11 -9.23 18.59
N GLN A 386 10.40 -8.30 17.96
CA GLN A 386 10.87 -6.93 17.75
C GLN A 386 11.16 -6.22 19.09
N CYS A 387 10.26 -6.34 20.07
CA CYS A 387 10.49 -5.83 21.42
C CYS A 387 11.74 -6.46 22.06
N ALA A 388 11.94 -7.77 21.92
CA ALA A 388 13.06 -8.47 22.53
C ALA A 388 14.43 -8.14 21.89
N ILE A 389 14.44 -7.89 20.57
CA ILE A 389 15.63 -7.42 19.84
C ILE A 389 15.99 -5.99 20.26
N LYS A 390 14.98 -5.12 20.42
CA LYS A 390 15.18 -3.71 20.77
C LYS A 390 15.51 -3.53 22.26
N PHE A 391 14.91 -4.32 23.14
CA PHE A 391 15.05 -4.22 24.60
C PHE A 391 15.58 -5.52 25.20
N SER A 392 16.90 -5.60 25.36
CA SER A 392 17.57 -6.81 25.84
C SER A 392 17.15 -7.25 27.24
N GLU A 393 16.67 -6.34 28.08
CA GLU A 393 16.20 -6.63 29.44
C GLU A 393 15.03 -7.63 29.48
N ILE A 394 14.23 -7.68 28.41
CA ILE A 394 13.08 -8.60 28.31
C ILE A 394 13.44 -9.94 27.69
N ALA A 395 14.59 -10.02 27.01
CA ALA A 395 15.01 -11.19 26.25
C ALA A 395 14.93 -12.50 27.07
N ALA A 396 15.32 -12.42 28.35
CA ALA A 396 15.24 -13.52 29.30
C ALA A 396 13.82 -14.06 29.51
N SER A 397 12.81 -13.18 29.49
CA SER A 397 11.42 -13.56 29.76
C SER A 397 10.70 -14.14 28.54
N VAL A 398 11.19 -13.88 27.32
CA VAL A 398 10.52 -14.26 26.06
C VAL A 398 11.19 -15.44 25.35
N VAL A 399 12.42 -15.79 25.72
CA VAL A 399 13.21 -16.78 24.96
C VAL A 399 12.51 -18.14 24.92
N ASP A 400 11.99 -18.63 26.05
CA ASP A 400 11.29 -19.92 26.10
C ASP A 400 10.03 -19.91 25.23
N LEU A 401 9.26 -18.83 25.30
CA LEU A 401 8.07 -18.64 24.48
C LEU A 401 8.39 -18.64 22.98
N LEU A 402 9.42 -17.92 22.54
CA LEU A 402 9.81 -17.89 21.14
C LEU A 402 10.35 -19.25 20.68
N MET A 403 11.04 -19.98 21.56
CA MET A 403 11.55 -21.31 21.27
C MET A 403 10.43 -22.34 21.08
N ASP A 404 9.34 -22.24 21.84
CA ASP A 404 8.18 -23.12 21.72
C ASP A 404 7.49 -23.03 20.36
N PHE A 405 7.61 -21.90 19.67
CA PHE A 405 7.04 -21.69 18.34
C PHE A 405 8.05 -21.90 17.18
N ILE A 406 9.29 -22.32 17.44
CA ILE A 406 10.31 -22.55 16.39
C ILE A 406 9.80 -23.51 15.30
N ALA A 407 9.06 -24.54 15.68
CA ALA A 407 8.53 -25.54 14.76
C ALA A 407 7.31 -25.03 13.96
N ASP A 408 6.56 -24.05 14.49
CA ASP A 408 5.34 -23.50 13.89
C ASP A 408 5.63 -22.36 12.90
N PHE A 409 6.81 -21.75 12.99
CA PHE A 409 7.19 -20.67 12.09
C PHE A 409 7.39 -21.17 10.67
N ASN A 410 7.11 -20.26 9.73
CA ASN A 410 7.72 -20.36 8.42
C ASN A 410 9.25 -20.38 8.54
N ASN A 411 9.93 -20.91 7.52
CA ASN A 411 11.39 -21.09 7.55
C ASN A 411 12.16 -19.81 7.85
N ASN A 412 11.64 -18.63 7.51
CA ASN A 412 12.35 -17.37 7.70
C ASN A 412 12.21 -16.82 9.12
N SER A 413 10.99 -16.76 9.67
CA SER A 413 10.75 -16.34 11.06
C SER A 413 11.50 -17.25 12.04
N ALA A 414 11.58 -18.55 11.76
CA ALA A 414 12.37 -19.49 12.55
C ALA A 414 13.87 -19.15 12.56
N VAL A 415 14.42 -18.69 11.43
CA VAL A 415 15.84 -18.30 11.31
C VAL A 415 16.13 -17.04 12.11
N ASP A 416 15.22 -16.07 12.09
CA ASP A 416 15.34 -14.84 12.88
C ASP A 416 15.29 -15.16 14.39
N VAL A 417 14.36 -16.04 14.81
CA VAL A 417 14.26 -16.52 16.19
C VAL A 417 15.52 -17.25 16.62
N ILE A 418 16.08 -18.14 15.79
CA ILE A 418 17.34 -18.81 16.13
C ILE A 418 18.51 -17.82 16.22
N SER A 419 18.54 -16.79 15.37
CA SER A 419 19.55 -15.74 15.44
C SER A 419 19.44 -14.94 16.74
N PHE A 420 18.21 -14.63 17.17
CA PHE A 420 17.92 -14.04 18.48
C PHE A 420 18.36 -14.98 19.62
N VAL A 421 18.05 -16.28 19.56
CA VAL A 421 18.49 -17.26 20.56
C VAL A 421 20.02 -17.30 20.66
N LYS A 422 20.76 -17.24 19.54
CA LYS A 422 22.24 -17.17 19.57
C LYS A 422 22.73 -15.95 20.35
N GLU A 423 22.11 -14.79 20.14
CA GLU A 423 22.44 -13.55 20.86
C GLU A 423 22.13 -13.68 22.36
N VAL A 424 20.95 -14.22 22.71
CA VAL A 424 20.51 -14.42 24.10
C VAL A 424 21.41 -15.39 24.85
N VAL A 425 21.79 -16.51 24.22
CA VAL A 425 22.69 -17.51 24.82
C VAL A 425 24.04 -16.88 25.14
N GLU A 426 24.58 -16.00 24.30
CA GLU A 426 25.85 -15.32 24.63
C GLU A 426 25.68 -14.30 25.77
N LYS A 427 24.63 -13.46 25.72
CA LYS A 427 24.39 -12.38 26.70
C LYS A 427 23.96 -12.84 28.08
N PHE A 428 23.20 -13.92 28.17
CA PHE A 428 22.60 -14.41 29.41
C PHE A 428 23.11 -15.82 29.77
N PRO A 429 24.33 -15.94 30.33
CA PRO A 429 24.91 -17.23 30.72
C PRO A 429 24.01 -18.11 31.58
N LYS A 430 23.17 -17.50 32.42
CA LYS A 430 22.24 -18.20 33.33
C LYS A 430 21.11 -18.94 32.60
N LEU A 431 20.76 -18.53 31.39
CA LEU A 431 19.70 -19.16 30.58
C LEU A 431 20.24 -20.25 29.65
N ARG A 432 21.56 -20.39 29.51
CA ARG A 432 22.16 -21.36 28.59
C ARG A 432 21.70 -22.79 28.86
N PRO A 433 21.67 -23.30 30.12
CA PRO A 433 21.27 -24.69 30.36
C PRO A 433 19.85 -24.98 29.87
N SER A 434 18.89 -24.11 30.17
CA SER A 434 17.49 -24.29 29.74
C SER A 434 17.33 -24.18 28.22
N ILE A 435 18.01 -23.21 27.59
CA ILE A 435 18.01 -23.06 26.14
C ILE A 435 18.60 -24.30 25.45
N ILE A 436 19.73 -24.80 25.94
CA ILE A 436 20.39 -25.99 25.37
C ILE A 436 19.49 -27.22 25.52
N GLU A 437 18.92 -27.45 26.69
CA GLU A 437 17.98 -28.56 26.92
C GLU A 437 16.79 -28.50 25.95
N ARG A 438 16.19 -27.31 25.78
CA ARG A 438 15.07 -27.10 24.87
C ARG A 438 15.46 -27.32 23.41
N LEU A 439 16.56 -26.71 22.96
CA LEU A 439 17.08 -26.87 21.60
C LEU A 439 17.42 -28.33 21.26
N VAL A 440 17.99 -29.08 22.20
CA VAL A 440 18.27 -30.50 22.06
C VAL A 440 16.97 -31.31 21.94
N SER A 441 15.91 -30.92 22.65
CA SER A 441 14.58 -31.56 22.55
C SER A 441 13.89 -31.32 21.20
N THR A 442 14.03 -30.12 20.61
CA THR A 442 13.36 -29.73 19.36
C THR A 442 14.04 -30.25 18.09
N LEU A 443 15.26 -30.82 18.19
CA LEU A 443 15.99 -31.42 17.05
C LEU A 443 15.19 -32.44 16.24
N SER A 444 14.20 -33.10 16.86
CA SER A 444 13.33 -34.08 16.18
C SER A 444 12.17 -33.45 15.40
N GLU A 445 11.89 -32.18 15.63
CA GLU A 445 10.76 -31.42 15.04
C GLU A 445 11.25 -30.49 13.92
N VAL A 446 12.47 -29.95 14.03
CA VAL A 446 13.03 -29.04 13.02
C VAL A 446 13.21 -29.77 11.67
N ARG A 447 12.60 -29.22 10.62
CA ARG A 447 12.72 -29.69 9.23
C ARG A 447 13.54 -28.76 8.34
N ALA A 448 13.73 -27.51 8.74
CA ALA A 448 14.44 -26.52 7.94
C ALA A 448 15.96 -26.57 8.20
N GLY A 449 16.76 -26.84 7.17
CA GLY A 449 18.22 -26.92 7.29
C GLY A 449 18.87 -25.68 7.90
N LYS A 450 18.42 -24.47 7.54
CA LYS A 450 18.94 -23.21 8.11
C LYS A 450 18.74 -23.11 9.62
N VAL A 451 17.55 -23.47 10.10
CA VAL A 451 17.20 -23.50 11.52
C VAL A 451 18.06 -24.56 12.21
N TYR A 452 18.15 -25.76 11.63
CA TYR A 452 18.94 -26.87 12.14
C TYR A 452 20.42 -26.51 12.32
N ARG A 453 21.01 -25.78 11.37
CA ARG A 453 22.39 -25.29 11.47
C ARG A 453 22.58 -24.35 12.65
N GLY A 454 21.65 -23.41 12.85
CA GLY A 454 21.71 -22.49 13.98
C GLY A 454 21.56 -23.21 15.32
N VAL A 455 20.65 -24.21 15.40
CA VAL A 455 20.50 -25.08 16.58
C VAL A 455 21.78 -25.86 16.87
N LEU A 456 22.37 -26.53 15.86
CA LEU A 456 23.61 -27.29 16.00
C LEU A 456 24.80 -26.41 16.38
N TRP A 457 24.85 -25.19 15.88
CA TRP A 457 25.88 -24.23 16.26
C TRP A 457 25.77 -23.87 17.74
N VAL A 458 24.57 -23.56 18.25
CA VAL A 458 24.36 -23.23 19.67
C VAL A 458 24.73 -24.43 20.56
N ILE A 459 24.29 -25.64 20.20
CA ILE A 459 24.65 -26.87 20.91
C ILE A 459 26.17 -27.09 20.91
N GLY A 460 26.80 -26.99 19.74
CA GLY A 460 28.24 -27.17 19.60
C GLY A 460 29.04 -26.15 20.40
N GLU A 461 28.53 -24.92 20.53
CA GLU A 461 29.21 -23.84 21.22
C GLU A 461 29.00 -23.86 22.74
N TYR A 462 27.81 -24.24 23.22
CA TYR A 462 27.40 -24.05 24.63
C TYR A 462 26.93 -25.31 25.38
N SER A 463 27.01 -26.52 24.81
CA SER A 463 26.96 -27.75 25.63
C SER A 463 28.24 -27.87 26.43
N LEU A 464 28.28 -27.31 27.65
CA LEU A 464 29.51 -27.14 28.43
C LEU A 464 29.81 -28.32 29.36
N GLU A 465 28.77 -29.01 29.85
CA GLU A 465 28.93 -30.11 30.79
C GLU A 465 28.90 -31.48 30.08
N ALA A 466 29.53 -32.49 30.70
CA ALA A 466 29.54 -33.86 30.16
C ALA A 466 28.13 -34.44 29.95
N ASN A 467 27.15 -34.03 30.78
CA ASN A 467 25.75 -34.42 30.63
C ASN A 467 25.08 -33.77 29.42
N ASP A 468 25.31 -32.47 29.19
CA ASP A 468 24.80 -31.76 28.02
C ASP A 468 25.32 -32.38 26.73
N ILE A 469 26.63 -32.67 26.70
CA ILE A 469 27.29 -33.31 25.56
C ILE A 469 26.66 -34.68 25.30
N ARG A 470 26.41 -35.47 26.34
CA ARG A 470 25.79 -36.80 26.25
C ARG A 470 24.37 -36.73 25.67
N GLU A 471 23.53 -35.83 26.15
CA GLU A 471 22.14 -35.71 25.66
C GLU A 471 22.09 -35.12 24.24
N ALA A 472 22.90 -34.09 23.96
CA ALA A 472 23.04 -33.54 22.62
C ALA A 472 23.47 -34.62 21.63
N TRP A 473 24.51 -35.40 21.96
CA TRP A 473 24.99 -36.50 21.12
C TRP A 473 23.92 -37.54 20.84
N LYS A 474 23.18 -37.95 21.88
CA LYS A 474 22.08 -38.92 21.78
C LYS A 474 20.99 -38.43 20.81
N ARG A 475 20.59 -37.15 20.89
CA ARG A 475 19.56 -36.59 20.00
C ARG A 475 20.05 -36.37 18.58
N VAL A 476 21.28 -35.92 18.40
CA VAL A 476 21.92 -35.82 17.07
C VAL A 476 22.00 -37.20 16.42
N ARG A 477 22.41 -38.24 17.17
CA ARG A 477 22.43 -39.63 16.70
C ARG A 477 21.05 -40.14 16.33
N ALA A 478 20.03 -39.83 17.13
CA ALA A 478 18.64 -40.20 16.81
C ALA A 478 18.15 -39.53 15.52
N SER A 479 18.54 -38.27 15.29
CA SER A 479 18.18 -37.53 14.07
C SER A 479 18.96 -37.96 12.82
N LEU A 480 20.08 -38.69 12.98
CA LEU A 480 20.82 -39.34 11.90
C LEU A 480 20.34 -40.78 11.61
N GLY A 481 19.85 -41.48 12.63
CA GLY A 481 19.50 -42.90 12.51
C GLY A 481 20.71 -43.83 12.43
N GLU A 482 20.60 -44.97 11.74
CA GLU A 482 21.68 -45.96 11.64
C GLU A 482 22.90 -45.43 10.85
N ILE A 483 24.10 -45.68 11.37
CA ILE A 483 25.41 -45.35 10.75
C ILE A 483 26.17 -46.67 10.55
N PRO A 484 26.84 -46.91 9.40
CA PRO A 484 27.00 -46.00 8.26
C PRO A 484 25.73 -45.84 7.42
N ILE A 485 25.39 -44.60 7.07
CA ILE A 485 24.23 -44.20 6.27
C ILE A 485 24.20 -44.97 4.96
N LEU A 486 25.31 -45.00 4.20
CA LEU A 486 25.39 -45.70 2.92
C LEU A 486 25.06 -47.20 3.03
N ALA A 487 25.51 -47.87 4.10
CA ALA A 487 25.23 -49.29 4.32
C ALA A 487 23.75 -49.51 4.66
N SER A 488 23.17 -48.62 5.46
CA SER A 488 21.75 -48.63 5.81
C SER A 488 20.86 -48.38 4.58
N GLU A 489 21.19 -47.42 3.71
CA GLU A 489 20.46 -47.16 2.46
C GLU A 489 20.57 -48.33 1.47
N ARG A 490 21.74 -48.97 1.36
CA ARG A 490 21.92 -50.17 0.52
C ARG A 490 21.08 -51.35 1.01
N ARG A 491 21.04 -51.57 2.33
CA ARG A 491 20.21 -52.64 2.91
C ARG A 491 18.73 -52.40 2.62
N LEU A 492 18.26 -51.16 2.79
CA LEU A 492 16.89 -50.79 2.43
C LEU A 492 16.60 -51.07 0.95
N LEU A 493 17.54 -50.78 0.05
CA LEU A 493 17.40 -51.07 -1.38
C LEU A 493 17.30 -52.57 -1.68
N ASP A 494 18.11 -53.38 -1.02
CA ASP A 494 18.11 -54.84 -1.17
C ASP A 494 16.83 -55.49 -0.62
N GLU A 495 16.19 -54.86 0.37
CA GLU A 495 14.94 -55.31 1.00
C GLU A 495 13.68 -54.92 0.21
N VAL A 496 13.76 -53.98 -0.76
CA VAL A 496 12.60 -53.63 -1.60
C VAL A 496 12.24 -54.83 -2.50
N PRO A 497 11.02 -55.39 -2.38
CA PRO A 497 10.56 -56.49 -3.23
C PRO A 497 10.70 -56.12 -4.71
N ALA A 498 11.09 -57.07 -5.56
CA ALA A 498 10.82 -56.92 -6.98
C ALA A 498 9.30 -57.03 -7.15
N GLU A 499 8.66 -56.01 -7.73
CA GLU A 499 7.24 -56.12 -8.11
C GLU A 499 7.10 -57.18 -9.23
N ASP A 500 7.06 -58.46 -8.87
CA ASP A 500 6.55 -59.55 -9.73
C ASP A 500 5.02 -59.62 -9.66
N GLY A 501 4.36 -58.46 -9.57
CA GLY A 501 2.91 -58.36 -9.67
C GLY A 501 2.49 -58.50 -11.14
N PRO A 502 1.60 -59.45 -11.49
CA PRO A 502 1.26 -59.73 -12.88
C PRO A 502 0.72 -58.47 -13.57
N LEU A 503 1.39 -58.11 -14.68
CA LEU A 503 1.06 -57.01 -15.57
C LEU A 503 -0.43 -57.03 -15.89
N LYS A 504 -1.20 -56.12 -15.29
CA LYS A 504 -2.55 -55.81 -15.76
C LYS A 504 -2.41 -55.31 -17.19
N GLU A 505 -3.09 -56.00 -18.12
CA GLU A 505 -3.22 -55.63 -19.52
C GLU A 505 -3.56 -54.15 -19.67
N GLN A 506 -2.57 -53.31 -19.99
CA GLN A 506 -2.82 -51.98 -20.51
C GLN A 506 -2.90 -52.08 -22.02
N VAL A 507 -4.14 -52.08 -22.49
CA VAL A 507 -4.55 -51.92 -23.88
C VAL A 507 -4.37 -50.45 -24.26
N ASN A 508 -3.84 -50.20 -25.46
CA ASN A 508 -3.74 -48.94 -26.22
C ASN A 508 -2.42 -48.13 -26.13
N GLY A 509 -1.69 -48.15 -27.25
CA GLY A 509 -1.25 -46.89 -27.88
C GLY A 509 0.25 -46.60 -27.90
N HIS A 510 0.90 -46.99 -29.00
CA HIS A 510 2.05 -46.33 -29.61
C HIS A 510 3.33 -46.10 -28.77
N SER A 511 4.30 -47.02 -28.89
CA SER A 511 5.72 -46.66 -28.83
C SER A 511 6.54 -47.47 -29.86
N LYS A 512 7.50 -46.78 -30.49
CA LYS A 512 8.34 -47.27 -31.60
C LYS A 512 9.18 -48.49 -31.19
N PRO A 513 9.36 -49.50 -32.07
CA PRO A 513 10.14 -50.69 -31.77
C PRO A 513 11.64 -50.40 -31.84
N SER A 514 12.31 -50.26 -30.70
CA SER A 514 13.75 -50.47 -30.58
C SER A 514 14.04 -51.98 -30.50
N ALA A 515 14.98 -52.45 -31.33
CA ALA A 515 15.29 -53.86 -31.53
C ALA A 515 15.66 -54.58 -30.20
N PRO A 516 15.09 -55.78 -29.93
CA PRO A 516 15.33 -56.50 -28.69
C PRO A 516 16.72 -57.15 -28.68
N THR A 517 17.64 -56.59 -27.90
CA THR A 517 18.90 -57.25 -27.51
C THR A 517 18.63 -58.26 -26.41
N GLY A 518 17.92 -59.34 -26.74
CA GLY A 518 17.69 -60.45 -25.81
C GLY A 518 18.92 -61.34 -25.72
N SER A 519 19.63 -61.29 -24.59
CA SER A 519 20.66 -62.30 -24.29
C SER A 519 19.97 -63.61 -23.86
N ARG A 520 20.34 -64.73 -24.49
CA ARG A 520 19.77 -66.06 -24.21
C ARG A 520 20.45 -66.64 -22.96
N LYS A 521 19.68 -66.90 -21.90
CA LYS A 521 20.13 -67.70 -20.76
C LYS A 521 19.53 -69.10 -20.86
N VAL A 522 20.37 -70.11 -20.68
CA VAL A 522 19.94 -71.52 -20.61
C VAL A 522 19.63 -71.83 -19.15
N LEU A 523 18.39 -72.26 -18.90
CA LEU A 523 17.97 -72.74 -17.58
C LEU A 523 18.57 -74.12 -17.30
N ALA A 524 18.60 -74.50 -16.02
CA ALA A 524 19.21 -75.77 -15.59
C ALA A 524 18.55 -77.03 -16.20
N ASP A 525 17.33 -76.91 -16.74
CA ASP A 525 16.60 -77.96 -17.45
C ASP A 525 16.84 -77.96 -18.98
N GLY A 526 17.73 -77.10 -19.48
CA GLY A 526 18.08 -77.00 -20.91
C GLY A 526 17.10 -76.16 -21.73
N THR A 527 16.12 -75.51 -21.12
CA THR A 527 15.21 -74.59 -21.81
C THR A 527 15.83 -73.19 -21.95
N TYR A 528 15.50 -72.50 -23.04
CA TYR A 528 15.98 -71.13 -23.30
C TYR A 528 14.98 -70.12 -22.72
N ALA A 529 15.44 -69.25 -21.83
CA ALA A 529 14.67 -68.09 -21.36
C ALA A 529 15.22 -66.80 -21.99
N THR A 530 14.32 -65.93 -22.44
CA THR A 530 14.62 -64.58 -22.96
C THR A 530 14.29 -63.55 -21.88
N GLU A 531 15.30 -62.87 -21.35
CA GLU A 531 15.13 -61.68 -20.52
C GLU A 531 15.15 -60.42 -21.41
N SER A 532 14.16 -59.55 -21.24
CA SER A 532 14.12 -58.26 -21.93
C SER A 532 14.81 -57.22 -21.03
N ALA A 533 15.98 -56.75 -21.43
CA ALA A 533 16.83 -55.86 -20.61
C ALA A 533 16.18 -54.52 -20.21
N LEU A 534 15.04 -54.16 -20.79
CA LEU A 534 14.37 -52.90 -20.48
C LEU A 534 13.66 -52.91 -19.11
N THR A 535 13.26 -54.08 -18.59
CA THR A 535 12.54 -54.16 -17.30
C THR A 535 13.48 -54.16 -16.07
N SER A 536 14.74 -54.58 -16.22
CA SER A 536 15.67 -54.61 -15.09
C SER A 536 16.08 -53.20 -14.64
N GLN A 537 16.44 -52.31 -15.57
CA GLN A 537 16.81 -50.94 -15.23
C GLN A 537 15.64 -50.14 -14.68
N SER A 538 14.43 -50.32 -15.22
CA SER A 538 13.24 -49.63 -14.71
C SER A 538 12.88 -50.11 -13.30
N SER A 539 13.02 -51.41 -13.01
CA SER A 539 12.78 -51.94 -11.66
C SER A 539 13.84 -51.47 -10.66
N GLU A 540 15.13 -51.48 -11.01
CA GLU A 540 16.19 -50.92 -10.15
C GLU A 540 16.00 -49.43 -9.87
N ALA A 541 15.62 -48.65 -10.89
CA ALA A 541 15.30 -47.24 -10.72
C ALA A 541 14.07 -47.02 -9.82
N ALA A 542 13.01 -47.81 -9.99
CA ALA A 542 11.83 -47.75 -9.14
C ALA A 542 12.15 -48.10 -7.67
N LYS A 543 12.97 -49.14 -7.44
CA LYS A 543 13.45 -49.49 -6.08
C LYS A 543 14.26 -48.35 -5.46
N LEU A 544 15.15 -47.73 -6.23
CA LEU A 544 15.95 -46.60 -5.74
C LEU A 544 15.09 -45.39 -5.39
N GLU A 545 14.11 -45.05 -6.22
CA GLU A 545 13.17 -43.96 -5.94
C GLU A 545 12.29 -44.25 -4.72
N ALA A 546 11.87 -45.51 -4.52
CA ALA A 546 11.17 -45.92 -3.30
C ALA A 546 12.02 -45.69 -2.02
N VAL A 547 13.32 -46.02 -2.06
CA VAL A 547 14.26 -45.77 -0.95
C VAL A 547 14.50 -44.27 -0.73
N LYS A 548 14.55 -43.46 -1.79
CA LYS A 548 14.68 -42.00 -1.67
C LYS A 548 13.42 -41.36 -1.08
N ALA A 549 12.25 -41.90 -1.40
CA ALA A 549 10.96 -41.42 -0.90
C ALA A 549 10.63 -41.91 0.52
N ALA A 550 11.33 -42.93 1.03
CA ALA A 550 11.13 -43.44 2.38
C ALA A 550 11.38 -42.34 3.43
N GLN A 551 10.50 -42.26 4.44
CA GLN A 551 10.63 -41.28 5.50
C GLN A 551 11.88 -41.52 6.34
N LYS A 552 12.73 -40.50 6.46
CA LYS A 552 13.98 -40.57 7.22
C LYS A 552 13.97 -39.60 8.39
N PRO A 553 14.78 -39.86 9.43
CA PRO A 553 15.04 -38.89 10.48
C PRO A 553 15.46 -37.52 9.90
N PRO A 554 15.11 -36.39 10.55
CA PRO A 554 15.18 -35.06 9.93
C PRO A 554 16.58 -34.69 9.40
N LEU A 555 17.63 -34.93 10.21
CA LEU A 555 18.99 -34.60 9.82
C LEU A 555 19.51 -35.52 8.70
N ARG A 556 19.15 -36.81 8.74
CA ARG A 556 19.45 -37.74 7.63
C ARG A 556 18.76 -37.32 6.34
N GLN A 557 17.49 -36.93 6.40
CA GLN A 557 16.72 -36.48 5.25
C GLN A 557 17.37 -35.24 4.61
N LEU A 558 17.71 -34.23 5.41
CA LEU A 558 18.35 -33.00 4.92
C LEU A 558 19.70 -33.25 4.25
N ILE A 559 20.52 -34.15 4.80
CA ILE A 559 21.79 -34.54 4.19
C ILE A 559 21.57 -35.27 2.86
N LEU A 560 20.59 -36.17 2.80
CA LEU A 560 20.26 -36.89 1.56
C LEU A 560 19.62 -35.99 0.49
N ASP A 561 18.92 -34.95 0.93
CA ASP A 561 18.39 -33.90 0.05
C ASP A 561 19.47 -32.96 -0.49
N GLY A 562 20.71 -33.07 0.00
CA GLY A 562 21.87 -32.33 -0.48
C GLY A 562 22.24 -31.09 0.33
N ASP A 563 21.73 -30.92 1.56
CA ASP A 563 22.18 -29.83 2.45
C ASP A 563 23.56 -30.15 3.06
N TYR A 564 24.61 -30.06 2.24
CA TYR A 564 25.98 -30.35 2.67
C TYR A 564 26.56 -29.24 3.54
N PHE A 565 26.05 -28.01 3.44
CA PHE A 565 26.43 -26.98 4.39
C PHE A 565 26.00 -27.37 5.82
N LEU A 566 24.79 -27.92 5.99
CA LEU A 566 24.38 -28.53 7.27
C LEU A 566 25.30 -29.67 7.70
N ALA A 567 25.75 -30.53 6.77
CA ALA A 567 26.72 -31.58 7.08
C ALA A 567 28.07 -31.03 7.59
N THR A 568 28.57 -29.94 7.02
CA THR A 568 29.81 -29.29 7.51
C THR A 568 29.61 -28.70 8.91
N VAL A 569 28.46 -28.06 9.18
CA VAL A 569 28.12 -27.53 10.51
C VAL A 569 28.02 -28.66 11.53
N LEU A 570 27.34 -29.75 11.19
CA LEU A 570 27.28 -30.95 12.03
C LEU A 570 28.69 -31.48 12.35
N SER A 571 29.58 -31.53 11.35
CA SER A 571 30.95 -32.01 11.55
C SER A 571 31.73 -31.11 12.50
N SER A 572 31.58 -29.79 12.39
CA SER A 572 32.16 -28.85 13.36
C SER A 572 31.55 -29.04 14.75
N THR A 573 30.23 -29.19 14.87
CA THR A 573 29.54 -29.44 16.14
C THR A 573 30.05 -30.72 16.81
N LEU A 574 30.15 -31.83 16.09
CA LEU A 574 30.69 -33.09 16.63
C LEU A 574 32.16 -32.94 17.07
N THR A 575 32.97 -32.23 16.28
CA THR A 575 34.37 -31.93 16.62
C THR A 575 34.47 -31.17 17.94
N LYS A 576 33.68 -30.11 18.09
CA LYS A 576 33.61 -29.31 19.33
C LYS A 576 33.14 -30.14 20.53
N LEU A 577 32.12 -31.00 20.36
CA LEU A 577 31.63 -31.86 21.43
C LEU A 577 32.68 -32.87 21.92
N VAL A 578 33.47 -33.46 20.99
CA VAL A 578 34.55 -34.39 21.34
C VAL A 578 35.70 -33.67 22.06
N MET A 579 36.17 -32.54 21.51
CA MET A 579 37.24 -31.74 22.12
C MET A 579 36.82 -31.25 23.51
N ARG A 580 35.60 -30.72 23.64
CA ARG A 580 35.11 -30.26 24.95
C ARG A 580 34.92 -31.40 25.94
N HIS A 581 34.45 -32.57 25.51
CA HIS A 581 34.39 -33.74 26.39
C HIS A 581 35.78 -34.14 26.88
N SER A 582 36.81 -34.01 26.03
CA SER A 582 38.21 -34.24 26.42
C SER A 582 38.70 -33.27 27.50
N GLU A 583 38.22 -32.02 27.50
CA GLU A 583 38.56 -31.03 28.54
C GLU A 583 37.81 -31.25 29.86
N VAL A 584 36.52 -31.58 29.81
CA VAL A 584 35.65 -31.61 31.01
C VAL A 584 35.51 -33.00 31.64
N SER A 585 35.89 -34.07 30.94
CA SER A 585 35.74 -35.45 31.39
C SER A 585 37.08 -36.16 31.49
N GLN A 586 37.27 -36.93 32.57
CA GLN A 586 38.42 -37.82 32.72
C GLN A 586 38.22 -39.19 32.04
N ASP A 587 37.03 -39.44 31.47
CA ASP A 587 36.71 -40.69 30.78
C ASP A 587 37.32 -40.72 29.38
N THR A 588 38.59 -41.12 29.32
CA THR A 588 39.36 -41.24 28.09
C THR A 588 38.79 -42.30 27.14
N ALA A 589 38.27 -43.42 27.68
CA ALA A 589 37.64 -44.47 26.89
C ALA A 589 36.41 -43.95 26.15
N ARG A 590 35.56 -43.18 26.84
CA ARG A 590 34.40 -42.53 26.24
C ARG A 590 34.78 -41.44 25.25
N THR A 591 35.77 -40.63 25.57
CA THR A 591 36.27 -39.60 24.63
C THR A 591 36.74 -40.25 23.33
N ASN A 592 37.46 -41.37 23.41
CA ASN A 592 37.89 -42.15 22.25
C ASN A 592 36.71 -42.76 21.48
N ALA A 593 35.68 -43.23 22.18
CA ALA A 593 34.46 -43.74 21.54
C ALA A 593 33.69 -42.64 20.79
N LEU A 594 33.51 -41.46 21.40
CA LEU A 594 32.90 -40.30 20.76
C LEU A 594 33.72 -39.84 19.56
N ARG A 595 35.05 -39.79 19.69
CA ARG A 595 35.97 -39.45 18.59
C ARG A 595 35.79 -40.41 17.41
N ALA A 596 35.82 -41.72 17.67
CA ALA A 596 35.65 -42.73 16.63
C ALA A 596 34.28 -42.67 15.96
N GLU A 597 33.20 -42.46 16.74
CA GLU A 597 31.85 -42.35 16.21
C GLU A 597 31.66 -41.05 15.41
N ALA A 598 32.21 -39.90 15.84
CA ALA A 598 32.22 -38.66 15.06
C ALA A 598 32.90 -38.85 13.70
N MET A 599 34.10 -39.43 13.69
CA MET A 599 34.82 -39.71 12.44
C MET A 599 34.03 -40.67 11.55
N LEU A 600 33.40 -41.70 12.12
CA LEU A 600 32.55 -42.62 11.36
C LEU A 600 31.33 -41.91 10.75
N ILE A 601 30.69 -41.00 11.48
CA ILE A 601 29.57 -40.18 10.96
C ILE A 601 30.05 -39.30 9.81
N MET A 602 31.16 -38.58 9.98
CA MET A 602 31.73 -37.68 8.96
C MET A 602 32.06 -38.43 7.67
N ILE A 603 32.79 -39.55 7.77
CA ILE A 603 33.12 -40.39 6.61
C ILE A 603 31.85 -41.01 6.02
N SER A 604 30.90 -41.43 6.84
CA SER A 604 29.62 -41.94 6.36
C SER A 604 28.86 -40.90 5.54
N ILE A 605 28.90 -39.62 5.92
CA ILE A 605 28.26 -38.53 5.18
C ILE A 605 28.95 -38.30 3.84
N ILE A 606 30.28 -38.26 3.80
CA ILE A 606 31.03 -38.15 2.54
C ILE A 606 30.67 -39.31 1.60
N ARG A 607 30.67 -40.55 2.11
CA ARG A 607 30.42 -41.76 1.32
C ARG A 607 29.00 -41.82 0.77
N VAL A 608 27.99 -41.41 1.55
CA VAL A 608 26.62 -41.33 1.04
C VAL A 608 26.44 -40.14 0.08
N GLY A 609 27.09 -39.02 0.34
CA GLY A 609 27.13 -37.84 -0.54
C GLY A 609 27.70 -38.12 -1.93
N GLN A 610 28.51 -39.17 -2.07
CA GLN A 610 29.09 -39.64 -3.33
C GLN A 610 28.29 -40.79 -3.99
N SER A 611 27.11 -41.13 -3.47
CA SER A 611 26.34 -42.30 -3.88
C SER A 611 25.07 -41.93 -4.65
N GLN A 612 24.36 -42.94 -5.17
CA GLN A 612 23.08 -42.76 -5.88
C GLN A 612 21.87 -42.42 -4.98
N PHE A 613 22.05 -42.44 -3.66
CA PHE A 613 20.95 -42.23 -2.69
C PHE A 613 20.65 -40.76 -2.41
N VAL A 614 21.55 -39.85 -2.80
CA VAL A 614 21.39 -38.40 -2.59
C VAL A 614 20.73 -37.74 -3.79
N LYS A 615 20.05 -36.61 -3.56
CA LYS A 615 19.47 -35.80 -4.65
C LYS A 615 20.54 -35.04 -5.45
N ALA A 616 21.58 -34.56 -4.77
CA ALA A 616 22.73 -33.89 -5.36
C ALA A 616 24.01 -34.47 -4.77
N LEU A 617 25.07 -34.62 -5.55
CA LEU A 617 26.35 -35.10 -5.04
C LEU A 617 27.00 -34.04 -4.15
N ILE A 618 27.78 -34.50 -3.16
CA ILE A 618 28.53 -33.61 -2.27
C ILE A 618 29.59 -32.81 -3.05
N ASP A 619 29.62 -31.51 -2.81
CA ASP A 619 30.61 -30.60 -3.38
C ASP A 619 31.99 -30.72 -2.71
N GLU A 620 33.04 -30.37 -3.45
CA GLU A 620 34.44 -30.49 -3.00
C GLU A 620 34.71 -29.65 -1.74
N ASP A 621 34.19 -28.42 -1.65
CA ASP A 621 34.32 -27.56 -0.48
C ASP A 621 33.77 -28.20 0.80
N SER A 622 32.59 -28.83 0.70
CA SER A 622 31.98 -29.54 1.80
C SER A 622 32.78 -30.78 2.20
N VAL A 623 33.32 -31.53 1.23
CA VAL A 623 34.23 -32.65 1.50
C VAL A 623 35.47 -32.16 2.25
N ASP A 624 36.11 -31.08 1.79
CA ASP A 624 37.33 -30.54 2.39
C ASP A 624 37.09 -30.04 3.81
N ARG A 625 35.97 -29.37 4.07
CA ARG A 625 35.58 -28.93 5.43
C ARG A 625 35.34 -30.11 6.37
N ILE A 626 34.63 -31.15 5.91
CA ILE A 626 34.39 -32.36 6.70
C ILE A 626 35.71 -33.09 6.96
N MET A 627 36.55 -33.26 5.94
CA MET A 627 37.87 -33.89 6.06
C MET A 627 38.81 -33.11 6.99
N SER A 628 38.72 -31.78 7.00
CA SER A 628 39.45 -30.94 7.95
C SER A 628 39.01 -31.23 9.39
N CYS A 629 37.71 -31.40 9.65
CA CYS A 629 37.21 -31.84 10.96
C CYS A 629 37.72 -33.24 11.33
N VAL A 630 37.76 -34.18 10.38
CA VAL A 630 38.29 -35.54 10.60
C VAL A 630 39.79 -35.49 10.98
N ARG A 631 40.59 -34.69 10.26
CA ARG A 631 42.02 -34.49 10.58
C ARG A 631 42.18 -33.85 11.96
N SER A 632 41.40 -32.80 12.26
CA SER A 632 41.42 -32.17 13.58
C SER A 632 41.12 -33.15 14.71
N LEU A 633 40.14 -34.04 14.54
CA LEU A 633 39.83 -35.10 15.50
C LEU A 633 40.93 -36.14 15.66
N ALA A 634 41.68 -36.43 14.60
CA ALA A 634 42.81 -37.35 14.64
C ALA A 634 44.03 -36.74 15.38
N GLU A 635 44.21 -35.42 15.28
CA GLU A 635 45.46 -34.74 15.63
C GLU A 635 45.37 -33.87 16.90
N PHE A 636 44.18 -33.51 17.40
CA PHE A 636 44.07 -32.53 18.50
C PHE A 636 44.71 -32.95 19.82
N ALA A 637 44.87 -34.26 20.07
CA ALA A 637 45.60 -34.73 21.25
C ALA A 637 47.10 -34.35 21.21
N GLN A 638 47.65 -34.12 20.02
CA GLN A 638 49.05 -33.71 19.79
C GLN A 638 49.15 -32.20 19.56
N HIS A 639 48.10 -31.57 19.03
CA HIS A 639 48.03 -30.16 18.68
C HIS A 639 46.91 -29.46 19.46
N LYS A 640 47.24 -28.99 20.66
CA LYS A 640 46.28 -28.32 21.56
C LYS A 640 45.74 -27.02 20.97
N GLU A 641 46.47 -26.41 20.04
CA GLU A 641 46.02 -25.23 19.30
C GLU A 641 44.69 -25.48 18.58
N LEU A 642 44.41 -26.72 18.15
CA LEU A 642 43.13 -27.09 17.56
C LEU A 642 41.98 -26.97 18.56
N GLU A 643 42.18 -27.33 19.83
CA GLU A 643 41.16 -27.14 20.88
C GLU A 643 40.88 -25.65 21.09
N THR A 644 41.94 -24.83 21.18
CA THR A 644 41.82 -23.37 21.29
C THR A 644 41.04 -22.78 20.10
N THR A 645 41.37 -23.17 18.87
CA THR A 645 40.68 -22.68 17.68
C THR A 645 39.19 -23.05 17.68
N PHE A 646 38.85 -24.31 17.98
CA PHE A 646 37.46 -24.77 17.91
C PHE A 646 36.61 -24.36 19.13
N LEU A 647 37.19 -24.20 20.32
CA LEU A 647 36.44 -23.98 21.57
C LEU A 647 36.50 -22.52 22.06
N GLU A 648 37.59 -21.81 21.77
CA GLU A 648 37.81 -20.44 22.25
C GLU A 648 37.68 -19.42 21.11
N ASP A 649 38.48 -19.55 20.04
CA ASP A 649 38.56 -18.52 18.99
C ASP A 649 37.22 -18.32 18.30
N THR A 650 36.48 -19.40 17.99
CA THR A 650 35.14 -19.27 17.39
C THR A 650 34.15 -18.57 18.31
N ARG A 651 34.28 -18.73 19.63
CA ARG A 651 33.42 -18.08 20.61
C ARG A 651 33.75 -16.60 20.73
N GLN A 652 35.04 -16.28 20.76
CA GLN A 652 35.53 -14.91 20.80
C GLN A 652 35.10 -14.13 19.54
N ALA A 653 35.20 -14.76 18.37
CA ALA A 653 34.71 -14.20 17.12
C ALA A 653 33.21 -13.89 17.18
N PHE A 654 32.39 -14.83 17.67
CA PHE A 654 30.95 -14.58 17.82
C PHE A 654 30.64 -13.47 18.83
N ARG A 655 31.34 -13.43 19.97
CA ARG A 655 31.20 -12.34 20.94
C ARG A 655 31.52 -10.98 20.32
N ALA A 656 32.58 -10.90 19.52
CA ALA A 656 32.93 -9.68 18.80
C ALA A 656 31.82 -9.26 17.83
N MET A 657 31.23 -10.22 17.09
CA MET A 657 30.09 -9.94 16.20
C MET A 657 28.88 -9.40 16.97
N VAL A 658 28.54 -9.98 18.12
CA VAL A 658 27.42 -9.50 18.96
C VAL A 658 27.68 -8.08 19.44
N GLN A 659 28.90 -7.78 19.91
CA GLN A 659 29.27 -6.43 20.36
C GLN A 659 29.21 -5.38 19.24
N VAL A 660 29.54 -5.75 18.00
CA VAL A 660 29.40 -4.86 16.84
C VAL A 660 27.93 -4.57 16.55
N GLU A 661 27.08 -5.59 16.57
CA GLU A 661 25.64 -5.44 16.34
C GLU A 661 24.97 -4.59 17.43
N GLU A 662 25.38 -4.73 18.69
CA GLU A 662 24.92 -3.86 19.78
C GLU A 662 25.31 -2.39 19.56
N LYS A 663 26.57 -2.13 19.21
CA LYS A 663 27.03 -0.77 18.90
C LYS A 663 26.22 -0.16 17.75
N LYS A 664 25.89 -0.96 16.74
CA LYS A 664 25.07 -0.53 15.61
C LYS A 664 23.64 -0.19 16.04
N ARG A 665 23.00 -1.01 16.90
CA ARG A 665 21.67 -0.72 17.45
C ARG A 665 21.67 0.54 18.31
N ALA A 666 22.67 0.70 19.19
CA ALA A 666 22.82 1.89 20.02
C ALA A 666 23.08 3.15 19.20
N ALA A 667 23.88 3.07 18.14
CA ALA A 667 24.12 4.18 17.21
C ALA A 667 22.84 4.56 16.44
N LYS A 668 22.05 3.57 16.00
CA LYS A 668 20.76 3.82 15.35
C LYS A 668 19.77 4.52 16.30
N GLU A 669 19.66 4.06 17.54
CA GLU A 669 18.81 4.71 18.55
C GLU A 669 19.28 6.14 18.87
N ALA A 670 20.61 6.36 18.89
CA ALA A 670 21.18 7.69 19.08
C ALA A 670 20.91 8.62 17.88
N ASP A 671 20.99 8.11 16.65
CA ASP A 671 20.64 8.86 15.43
C ASP A 671 19.15 9.22 15.39
N GLU A 672 18.26 8.28 15.73
CA GLU A 672 16.83 8.53 15.85
C GLU A 672 16.55 9.62 16.89
N LYS A 673 17.19 9.55 18.06
CA LYS A 673 17.10 10.60 19.09
C LYS A 673 17.69 11.94 18.63
N ALA A 674 18.76 11.93 17.83
CA ALA A 674 19.38 13.15 17.33
C ALA A 674 18.53 13.84 16.25
N LYS A 675 17.81 13.07 15.42
CA LYS A 675 16.84 13.59 14.45
C LYS A 675 15.62 14.22 15.12
N ALA A 676 15.20 13.67 16.26
CA ALA A 676 14.12 14.23 17.08
C ALA A 676 14.59 15.36 18.01
N ALA A 677 15.90 15.51 18.22
CA ALA A 677 16.45 16.57 19.06
C ALA A 677 16.32 17.92 18.35
N VAL A 678 15.68 18.87 19.04
CA VAL A 678 15.63 20.28 18.63
C VAL A 678 17.06 20.77 18.41
N GLN A 679 17.38 21.17 17.19
CA GLN A 679 18.68 21.68 16.82
C GLN A 679 18.88 23.07 17.43
N VAL A 680 20.13 23.44 17.69
CA VAL A 680 20.44 24.78 18.25
C VAL A 680 20.00 25.90 17.31
N ASP A 681 20.04 25.64 16.01
CA ASP A 681 19.64 26.57 14.95
C ASP A 681 18.14 26.51 14.62
N ASP A 682 17.38 25.59 15.24
CA ASP A 682 15.93 25.56 15.08
C ASP A 682 15.38 26.90 15.57
N THR A 683 14.76 27.64 14.66
CA THR A 683 14.23 28.96 14.98
C THR A 683 13.19 28.81 16.08
N ILE A 684 13.46 29.38 17.26
CA ILE A 684 12.45 29.48 18.31
C ILE A 684 11.33 30.37 17.76
N PRO A 685 10.11 29.87 17.53
CA PRO A 685 9.02 30.70 17.06
C PRO A 685 8.61 31.63 18.20
N ILE A 686 9.18 32.83 18.21
CA ILE A 686 8.77 33.87 19.13
C ILE A 686 7.41 34.34 18.64
N ARG A 687 6.34 33.97 19.36
CA ARG A 687 4.95 34.28 19.01
C ARG A 687 4.73 35.76 18.63
N GLN A 688 5.49 36.68 19.22
CA GLN A 688 5.40 38.12 18.90
C GLN A 688 6.09 38.52 17.58
N LEU A 689 7.02 37.72 17.06
CA LEU A 689 7.79 37.97 15.84
C LEU A 689 7.36 37.09 14.65
N ALA A 690 6.69 35.97 14.92
CA ALA A 690 6.10 35.16 13.87
C ALA A 690 5.12 36.03 13.07
N LYS A 691 5.37 36.21 11.76
CA LYS A 691 4.34 36.70 10.85
C LYS A 691 3.12 35.82 11.08
N LYS A 692 1.96 36.43 11.31
CA LYS A 692 0.67 35.73 11.42
C LYS A 692 0.36 35.06 10.08
N SER A 693 1.06 33.98 9.76
CA SER A 693 0.69 33.07 8.68
C SER A 693 -0.42 32.21 9.26
N ALA A 694 -1.66 32.68 9.13
CA ALA A 694 -2.85 31.99 9.61
C ALA A 694 -3.15 30.68 8.85
N GLU A 695 -2.19 30.14 8.10
CA GLU A 695 -2.38 29.02 7.17
C GLU A 695 -1.98 27.65 7.74
N GLU A 696 -1.27 27.56 8.87
CA GLU A 696 -0.81 26.25 9.36
C GLU A 696 -1.93 25.34 9.93
N GLY A 697 -3.15 25.85 10.15
CA GLY A 697 -4.22 25.04 10.76
C GLY A 697 -5.55 25.00 9.99
N ALA A 698 -5.66 25.70 8.86
CA ALA A 698 -6.99 26.10 8.39
C ALA A 698 -7.73 25.05 7.56
N ASP A 699 -7.06 24.12 6.88
CA ASP A 699 -7.81 23.29 5.93
C ASP A 699 -7.20 21.92 5.65
N GLU A 700 -6.66 21.22 6.66
CA GLU A 700 -6.26 19.80 6.51
C GLU A 700 -7.39 18.93 5.93
N ILE A 701 -8.66 19.27 6.15
CA ILE A 701 -9.78 18.56 5.55
C ILE A 701 -9.92 18.92 4.07
N GLU A 702 -9.81 20.18 3.65
CA GLU A 702 -9.75 20.50 2.22
C GLU A 702 -8.48 19.92 1.58
N LEU A 703 -7.39 19.81 2.32
CA LEU A 703 -6.13 19.22 1.90
C LEU A 703 -6.25 17.70 1.73
N ASP A 704 -6.88 17.02 2.70
CA ASP A 704 -7.17 15.58 2.69
C ASP A 704 -8.23 15.26 1.65
N LEU A 705 -9.27 16.10 1.52
CA LEU A 705 -10.29 15.99 0.48
C LEU A 705 -9.66 16.26 -0.89
N ALA A 706 -8.77 17.24 -1.01
CA ALA A 706 -7.99 17.49 -2.21
C ALA A 706 -7.15 16.25 -2.53
N LYS A 707 -6.35 15.72 -1.60
CA LYS A 707 -5.60 14.47 -1.83
C LYS A 707 -6.51 13.30 -2.24
N ALA A 708 -7.66 13.14 -1.59
CA ALA A 708 -8.63 12.09 -1.87
C ALA A 708 -9.38 12.29 -3.19
N THR A 709 -9.48 13.53 -3.69
CA THR A 709 -10.15 13.89 -4.96
C THR A 709 -9.17 14.29 -6.07
N GLY A 710 -7.86 14.15 -5.85
CA GLY A 710 -6.82 14.53 -6.82
C GLY A 710 -6.44 16.03 -6.87
N GLY A 711 -6.91 16.84 -5.93
CA GLY A 711 -6.51 18.24 -5.75
C GLY A 711 -5.08 18.39 -5.22
N ASP A 712 -4.32 19.29 -5.86
CA ASP A 712 -2.94 19.65 -5.53
C ASP A 712 -2.84 20.29 -4.14
N SER A 713 -2.06 19.71 -3.24
CA SER A 713 -1.84 20.32 -1.93
C SER A 713 -0.45 20.12 -1.32
N ALA A 714 0.42 19.34 -1.95
CA ALA A 714 1.84 19.47 -1.65
C ALA A 714 2.34 20.77 -2.27
N TYR A 715 3.06 21.59 -1.49
CA TYR A 715 3.96 22.62 -2.01
C TYR A 715 5.08 21.90 -2.80
N GLU A 716 4.72 21.37 -3.97
CA GLU A 716 5.71 20.97 -4.95
C GLU A 716 6.35 22.24 -5.49
N ASP A 717 7.68 22.25 -5.48
CA ASP A 717 8.50 23.29 -6.06
C ASP A 717 7.96 23.65 -7.46
N LEU A 718 7.77 24.95 -7.75
CA LEU A 718 7.26 25.39 -9.05
C LEU A 718 8.11 24.81 -10.20
N SER A 719 9.40 24.61 -9.92
CA SER A 719 10.37 23.94 -10.79
C SER A 719 9.97 22.50 -11.12
N SER A 720 9.48 21.73 -10.14
CA SER A 720 9.01 20.36 -10.37
C SER A 720 7.68 20.33 -11.13
N LYS A 721 6.79 21.32 -10.92
CA LYS A 721 5.58 21.46 -11.74
C LYS A 721 5.92 21.71 -13.21
N LEU A 722 6.84 22.63 -13.49
CA LEU A 722 7.26 22.92 -14.86
C LEU A 722 7.92 21.71 -15.55
N SER A 723 8.58 20.83 -14.78
CA SER A 723 9.14 19.58 -15.32
C SER A 723 8.08 18.59 -15.83
N ARG A 724 6.82 18.73 -15.40
CA ARG A 724 5.68 17.90 -15.83
C ARG A 724 4.89 18.49 -17.01
N VAL A 725 5.28 19.67 -17.50
CA VAL A 725 4.68 20.26 -18.70
C VAL A 725 5.38 19.68 -19.93
N VAL A 726 4.60 19.07 -20.81
CA VAL A 726 5.05 18.49 -22.08
C VAL A 726 4.50 19.32 -23.22
N GLN A 727 5.40 19.91 -24.02
CA GLN A 727 5.01 20.59 -25.25
C GLN A 727 4.58 19.57 -26.31
N LEU A 728 3.35 19.69 -26.80
CA LEU A 728 2.76 18.76 -27.76
C LEU A 728 2.88 19.26 -29.21
N THR A 729 2.83 20.57 -29.44
CA THR A 729 3.01 21.14 -30.79
C THR A 729 4.01 22.29 -30.78
N GLY A 730 4.54 22.64 -31.96
CA GLY A 730 5.49 23.74 -32.12
C GLY A 730 4.82 25.11 -32.03
N PHE A 731 5.61 26.14 -31.70
CA PHE A 731 5.12 27.54 -31.67
C PHE A 731 4.67 28.08 -33.04
N SER A 732 4.98 27.37 -34.14
CA SER A 732 4.59 27.73 -35.50
C SER A 732 3.39 26.95 -36.02
N ASP A 733 2.86 26.01 -35.24
CA ASP A 733 1.66 25.27 -35.63
C ASP A 733 0.41 26.15 -35.47
N PRO A 734 -0.63 25.98 -36.33
CA PRO A 734 -1.87 26.75 -36.23
C PRO A 734 -2.55 26.66 -34.86
N VAL A 735 -2.38 25.51 -34.19
CA VAL A 735 -2.81 25.27 -32.81
C VAL A 735 -1.57 24.92 -31.99
N TYR A 736 -1.20 25.80 -31.07
CA TYR A 736 -0.20 25.50 -30.05
C TYR A 736 -0.85 24.67 -28.94
N ALA A 737 -0.19 23.61 -28.50
CA ALA A 737 -0.69 22.70 -27.48
C ALA A 737 0.42 22.30 -26.50
N GLU A 738 0.12 22.37 -25.21
CA GLU A 738 0.96 21.87 -24.13
C GLU A 738 0.12 21.11 -23.11
N ALA A 739 0.66 20.03 -22.54
CA ALA A 739 -0.03 19.18 -21.58
C ALA A 739 0.70 19.18 -20.24
N TYR A 740 -0.03 19.40 -19.16
CA TYR A 740 0.41 19.15 -17.80
C TYR A 740 0.00 17.73 -17.38
N VAL A 741 0.98 16.88 -17.08
CA VAL A 741 0.75 15.46 -16.76
C VAL A 741 0.67 15.25 -15.25
N LYS A 742 -0.50 14.86 -14.74
CA LYS A 742 -0.70 14.43 -13.35
C LYS A 742 -0.82 12.92 -13.29
N VAL A 743 -0.11 12.28 -12.38
CA VAL A 743 -0.16 10.82 -12.18
C VAL A 743 -0.61 10.52 -10.77
N HIS A 744 -1.63 9.69 -10.69
CA HIS A 744 -2.17 9.15 -9.44
C HIS A 744 -1.97 7.63 -9.42
N GLN A 745 -2.44 6.98 -8.35
CA GLN A 745 -2.25 5.54 -8.16
C GLN A 745 -2.96 4.67 -9.22
N PHE A 746 -3.97 5.17 -9.94
CA PHE A 746 -4.71 4.36 -10.93
C PHE A 746 -4.97 5.07 -12.27
N ASP A 747 -4.67 6.35 -12.37
CA ASP A 747 -4.94 7.16 -13.55
C ASP A 747 -3.90 8.27 -13.76
N ILE A 748 -3.78 8.68 -15.02
CA ILE A 748 -2.99 9.80 -15.51
C ILE A 748 -4.00 10.83 -16.04
N VAL A 749 -3.99 12.03 -15.46
CA VAL A 749 -4.81 13.15 -15.92
C VAL A 749 -3.92 14.08 -16.73
N LEU A 750 -4.29 14.29 -18.00
CA LEU A 750 -3.65 15.23 -18.91
C LEU A 750 -4.48 16.50 -18.94
N ASP A 751 -3.91 17.62 -18.49
CA ASP A 751 -4.52 18.93 -18.64
C ASP A 751 -3.86 19.65 -19.82
N VAL A 752 -4.58 19.80 -20.93
CA VAL A 752 -4.05 20.25 -22.21
C VAL A 752 -4.52 21.66 -22.49
N LEU A 753 -3.58 22.60 -22.52
CA LEU A 753 -3.80 23.95 -23.00
C LEU A 753 -3.67 23.98 -24.52
N LEU A 754 -4.69 24.48 -25.19
CA LEU A 754 -4.76 24.71 -26.64
C LEU A 754 -4.83 26.21 -26.89
N VAL A 755 -4.04 26.71 -27.83
CA VAL A 755 -4.02 28.11 -28.21
C VAL A 755 -4.12 28.22 -29.72
N ASN A 756 -5.13 28.94 -30.20
CA ASN A 756 -5.26 29.23 -31.62
C ASN A 756 -4.27 30.32 -32.01
N GLN A 757 -3.26 29.99 -32.81
CA GLN A 757 -2.27 30.95 -33.29
C GLN A 757 -2.74 31.71 -34.53
N THR A 758 -3.91 31.37 -35.07
CA THR A 758 -4.45 31.94 -36.31
C THR A 758 -5.44 33.09 -36.05
N THR A 759 -5.69 33.87 -37.09
CA THR A 759 -6.68 34.96 -37.08
C THR A 759 -8.11 34.49 -37.43
N GLU A 760 -8.32 33.18 -37.58
CA GLU A 760 -9.61 32.59 -37.95
C GLU A 760 -10.17 31.74 -36.81
N THR A 761 -11.50 31.65 -36.71
CA THR A 761 -12.13 30.75 -35.73
C THR A 761 -11.97 29.31 -36.20
N LEU A 762 -11.36 28.47 -35.37
CA LEU A 762 -11.24 27.03 -35.64
C LEU A 762 -12.55 26.37 -35.23
N GLN A 763 -13.26 25.79 -36.18
CA GLN A 763 -14.51 25.10 -35.92
C GLN A 763 -14.26 23.63 -35.64
N ASN A 764 -15.11 22.99 -34.85
CA ASN A 764 -15.04 21.57 -34.58
C ASN A 764 -13.64 21.09 -34.13
N LEU A 765 -12.94 21.88 -33.31
CA LEU A 765 -11.62 21.55 -32.78
C LEU A 765 -11.74 20.45 -31.72
N SER A 766 -11.16 19.29 -31.99
CA SER A 766 -11.15 18.11 -31.14
C SER A 766 -9.73 17.64 -30.87
N VAL A 767 -9.45 17.22 -29.63
CA VAL A 767 -8.19 16.59 -29.26
C VAL A 767 -8.42 15.10 -29.06
N GLU A 768 -7.80 14.30 -29.92
CA GLU A 768 -7.92 12.85 -29.89
C GLU A 768 -6.64 12.24 -29.32
N PHE A 769 -6.76 11.57 -28.17
CA PHE A 769 -5.69 10.73 -27.65
C PHE A 769 -5.92 9.26 -27.97
N ALA A 770 -4.83 8.59 -28.25
CA ALA A 770 -4.70 7.15 -28.36
C ALA A 770 -3.51 6.69 -27.52
N THR A 771 -3.58 5.44 -27.08
CA THR A 771 -2.59 4.86 -26.17
C THR A 771 -1.96 3.64 -26.81
N LEU A 772 -0.66 3.49 -26.63
CA LEU A 772 0.08 2.27 -26.88
C LEU A 772 0.44 1.64 -25.53
N GLY A 773 0.18 0.33 -25.37
CA GLY A 773 0.37 -0.41 -24.13
C GLY A 773 -0.92 -0.54 -23.30
N ASP A 774 -0.78 -0.95 -22.05
CA ASP A 774 -1.90 -1.21 -21.13
C ASP A 774 -2.46 0.06 -20.47
N LEU A 775 -2.60 1.12 -21.27
CA LEU A 775 -3.24 2.37 -20.91
C LEU A 775 -4.58 2.45 -21.64
N LYS A 776 -5.62 2.87 -20.93
CA LYS A 776 -6.95 3.05 -21.51
C LYS A 776 -7.39 4.49 -21.31
N VAL A 777 -7.60 5.23 -22.42
CA VAL A 777 -8.27 6.53 -22.37
C VAL A 777 -9.72 6.30 -21.93
N VAL A 778 -10.07 6.80 -20.73
CA VAL A 778 -11.41 6.67 -20.15
C VAL A 778 -12.25 7.88 -20.50
N GLU A 779 -11.64 9.06 -20.47
CA GLU A 779 -12.28 10.35 -20.72
C GLU A 779 -11.59 11.03 -21.89
N ARG A 780 -12.35 11.33 -22.95
CA ARG A 780 -11.86 11.99 -24.16
C ARG A 780 -12.31 13.46 -24.16
N PRO A 781 -11.43 14.40 -24.53
CA PRO A 781 -11.80 15.79 -24.74
C PRO A 781 -12.95 15.96 -25.74
N THR A 782 -13.77 16.98 -25.53
CA THR A 782 -14.81 17.34 -26.50
C THR A 782 -14.30 18.20 -27.63
N THR A 783 -15.02 18.09 -28.72
CA THR A 783 -14.94 19.04 -29.82
C THR A 783 -15.52 20.39 -29.41
N GLN A 784 -14.78 21.48 -29.61
CA GLN A 784 -15.19 22.86 -29.32
C GLN A 784 -14.77 23.80 -30.46
N ASN A 785 -15.36 25.00 -30.51
CA ASN A 785 -14.90 26.05 -31.41
C ASN A 785 -13.93 26.96 -30.67
N LEU A 786 -12.80 27.30 -31.29
CA LEU A 786 -11.78 28.16 -30.69
C LEU A 786 -11.64 29.45 -31.48
N GLY A 787 -11.89 30.59 -30.82
CA GLY A 787 -11.82 31.91 -31.46
C GLY A 787 -10.40 32.28 -31.91
N PRO A 788 -10.25 33.30 -32.78
CA PRO A 788 -8.94 33.83 -33.19
C PRO A 788 -8.12 34.25 -31.98
N HIS A 789 -6.87 33.79 -31.86
CA HIS A 789 -5.98 34.09 -30.72
C HIS A 789 -6.53 33.72 -29.34
N ASP A 790 -7.56 32.87 -29.30
CA ASP A 790 -8.18 32.40 -28.07
C ASP A 790 -7.51 31.10 -27.59
N PHE A 791 -7.75 30.76 -26.32
CA PHE A 791 -7.20 29.57 -25.68
C PHE A 791 -8.27 28.73 -24.97
N LEU A 792 -8.01 27.44 -24.87
CA LEU A 792 -8.92 26.47 -24.28
C LEU A 792 -8.13 25.42 -23.50
N ASN A 793 -8.55 25.13 -22.27
CA ASN A 793 -8.05 23.98 -21.52
C ASN A 793 -9.01 22.80 -21.69
N VAL A 794 -8.46 21.63 -22.00
CA VAL A 794 -9.19 20.37 -22.05
C VAL A 794 -8.50 19.32 -21.21
N GLN A 795 -9.27 18.51 -20.49
CA GLN A 795 -8.75 17.41 -19.68
C GLN A 795 -9.03 16.06 -20.34
N ALA A 796 -8.06 15.16 -20.25
CA ALA A 796 -8.18 13.77 -20.67
C ALA A 796 -7.68 12.84 -19.56
N THR A 797 -8.48 11.85 -19.20
CA THR A 797 -8.15 10.89 -18.13
C THR A 797 -7.81 9.55 -18.74
N VAL A 798 -6.60 9.06 -18.44
CA VAL A 798 -6.06 7.79 -18.92
C VAL A 798 -5.87 6.84 -17.74
N LYS A 799 -6.62 5.74 -17.72
CA LYS A 799 -6.48 4.72 -16.67
C LYS A 799 -5.25 3.87 -16.91
N VAL A 800 -4.43 3.71 -15.88
CA VAL A 800 -3.26 2.84 -15.86
C VAL A 800 -3.72 1.46 -15.42
N SER A 801 -3.63 0.47 -16.31
CA SER A 801 -4.01 -0.92 -15.99
C SER A 801 -2.79 -1.79 -15.62
N SER A 802 -1.60 -1.42 -16.12
CA SER A 802 -0.31 -2.04 -15.83
C SER A 802 0.78 -0.97 -15.70
N THR A 803 1.88 -1.29 -15.03
CA THR A 803 3.10 -0.47 -14.90
C THR A 803 4.04 -0.57 -16.12
N ASP A 804 3.51 -1.03 -17.25
CA ASP A 804 4.22 -1.08 -18.52
C ASP A 804 4.44 0.33 -19.07
N THR A 805 5.57 0.55 -19.77
CA THR A 805 5.81 1.82 -20.47
C THR A 805 4.74 2.04 -21.51
N GLY A 806 3.86 3.00 -21.26
CA GLY A 806 2.83 3.42 -22.20
C GLY A 806 3.26 4.68 -22.95
N VAL A 807 2.82 4.78 -24.21
CA VAL A 807 2.94 6.01 -24.99
C VAL A 807 1.54 6.53 -25.22
N ILE A 808 1.32 7.80 -24.88
CA ILE A 808 0.08 8.50 -25.19
C ILE A 808 0.42 9.41 -26.37
N PHE A 809 -0.25 9.19 -27.48
CA PHE A 809 -0.08 9.97 -28.70
C PHE A 809 -1.44 10.49 -29.14
N GLY A 810 -1.45 11.50 -30.00
CA GLY A 810 -2.71 12.09 -30.39
C GLY A 810 -2.61 13.10 -31.51
N ASN A 811 -3.74 13.72 -31.80
CA ASN A 811 -3.89 14.71 -32.84
C ASN A 811 -4.96 15.72 -32.46
N VAL A 812 -4.80 16.96 -32.92
CA VAL A 812 -5.85 17.99 -32.91
C VAL A 812 -6.46 18.02 -34.29
N VAL A 813 -7.78 17.86 -34.38
CA VAL A 813 -8.53 17.92 -35.64
C VAL A 813 -9.47 19.12 -35.56
N TYR A 814 -9.51 19.96 -36.59
CA TYR A 814 -10.45 21.09 -36.66
C TYR A 814 -10.81 21.40 -38.10
N ASP A 815 -11.96 22.03 -38.32
CA ASP A 815 -12.41 22.52 -39.62
C ASP A 815 -12.04 24.00 -39.80
N GLY A 816 -11.61 24.34 -41.01
CA GLY A 816 -11.31 25.71 -41.43
C GLY A 816 -12.57 26.54 -41.72
N ALA A 817 -12.38 27.73 -42.31
CA ALA A 817 -13.49 28.62 -42.68
C ALA A 817 -14.47 27.98 -43.70
N SER A 818 -14.00 27.02 -44.50
CA SER A 818 -14.85 26.17 -45.33
C SER A 818 -15.07 24.83 -44.64
N SER A 819 -16.33 24.40 -44.49
CA SER A 819 -16.68 23.11 -43.87
C SER A 819 -16.19 21.87 -44.67
N THR A 820 -15.49 22.09 -45.78
CA THR A 820 -14.86 21.05 -46.60
C THR A 820 -13.38 20.85 -46.29
N GLU A 821 -12.76 21.75 -45.52
CA GLU A 821 -11.33 21.72 -45.18
C GLU A 821 -11.12 21.33 -43.72
N THR A 822 -10.93 20.03 -43.49
CA THR A 822 -10.53 19.50 -42.18
C THR A 822 -9.01 19.49 -42.09
N HIS A 823 -8.48 20.12 -41.06
CA HIS A 823 -7.06 20.17 -40.72
C HIS A 823 -6.74 19.24 -39.56
N VAL A 824 -5.54 18.67 -39.58
CA VAL A 824 -5.03 17.77 -38.54
C VAL A 824 -3.63 18.22 -38.14
N VAL A 825 -3.44 18.48 -36.85
CA VAL A 825 -2.13 18.75 -36.24
C VAL A 825 -1.75 17.54 -35.39
N ILE A 826 -0.64 16.89 -35.73
CA ILE A 826 -0.17 15.71 -35.01
C ILE A 826 0.54 16.18 -33.73
N LEU A 827 0.13 15.64 -32.58
CA LEU A 827 0.73 15.94 -31.30
C LEU A 827 2.00 15.11 -31.10
N ASN A 828 2.97 15.69 -30.40
CA ASN A 828 4.13 14.96 -29.92
C ASN A 828 3.72 13.94 -28.86
N ASP A 829 4.42 12.81 -28.83
CA ASP A 829 4.12 11.69 -27.94
C ASP A 829 4.46 12.05 -26.49
N ILE A 830 3.52 11.79 -25.58
CA ILE A 830 3.74 11.82 -24.14
C ILE A 830 4.21 10.42 -23.72
N LYS A 831 5.47 10.34 -23.28
CA LYS A 831 6.04 9.11 -22.73
C LYS A 831 5.79 9.09 -21.23
N ALA A 832 4.94 8.19 -20.76
CA ALA A 832 4.82 7.91 -19.33
C ALA A 832 6.00 7.00 -18.95
N ASP A 833 7.11 7.60 -18.48
CA ASP A 833 8.23 6.82 -17.96
C ASP A 833 7.93 6.42 -16.51
N ILE A 834 7.74 5.12 -16.28
CA ILE A 834 7.44 4.57 -14.96
C ILE A 834 8.54 4.91 -13.94
N MET A 835 9.77 5.17 -14.40
CA MET A 835 10.94 5.45 -13.57
C MET A 835 10.78 6.69 -12.68
N ASP A 836 10.04 7.70 -13.16
CA ASP A 836 9.76 8.93 -12.40
C ASP A 836 8.83 8.69 -11.20
N TYR A 837 8.20 7.51 -11.17
CA TYR A 837 7.18 7.09 -10.22
C TYR A 837 7.64 5.95 -9.29
N ILE A 838 8.94 5.64 -9.32
CA ILE A 838 9.56 4.64 -8.45
C ILE A 838 10.22 5.33 -7.27
N HIS A 839 9.89 4.88 -6.07
CA HIS A 839 10.47 5.38 -4.82
C HIS A 839 11.30 4.32 -4.10
N PRO A 840 12.39 4.71 -3.43
CA PRO A 840 13.17 3.79 -2.61
C PRO A 840 12.31 3.18 -1.51
N ALA A 841 12.38 1.86 -1.33
CA ALA A 841 11.62 1.14 -0.32
C ALA A 841 12.53 0.24 0.52
N HIS A 842 12.12 -0.12 1.74
CA HIS A 842 12.91 -0.96 2.64
C HIS A 842 12.12 -2.20 3.06
N CYS A 843 12.77 -3.35 3.13
CA CYS A 843 12.20 -4.59 3.66
C CYS A 843 13.28 -5.43 4.34
N THR A 844 12.87 -6.42 5.14
CA THR A 844 13.82 -7.36 5.75
C THR A 844 14.38 -8.34 4.72
N GLU A 845 15.54 -8.94 4.99
CA GLU A 845 16.15 -9.94 4.11
C GLU A 845 15.23 -11.16 3.90
N SER A 846 14.43 -11.50 4.91
CA SER A 846 13.37 -12.51 4.86
C SER A 846 12.29 -12.13 3.84
N GLN A 847 11.72 -10.92 3.98
CA GLN A 847 10.70 -10.41 3.06
C GLN A 847 11.23 -10.33 1.63
N PHE A 848 12.46 -9.82 1.45
CA PHE A 848 13.14 -9.77 0.16
C PHE A 848 13.19 -11.16 -0.49
N ARG A 849 13.59 -12.20 0.25
CA ARG A 849 13.68 -13.57 -0.27
C ARG A 849 12.32 -14.18 -0.60
N THR A 850 11.32 -13.95 0.24
CA THR A 850 9.94 -14.41 -0.02
C THR A 850 9.43 -13.78 -1.31
N MET A 851 9.47 -12.44 -1.40
CA MET A 851 9.08 -11.70 -2.60
C MET A 851 9.89 -12.12 -3.82
N TRP A 852 11.22 -12.29 -3.68
CA TRP A 852 12.08 -12.75 -4.78
C TRP A 852 11.67 -14.12 -5.34
N THR A 853 11.15 -15.00 -4.48
CA THR A 853 10.67 -16.34 -4.87
C THR A 853 9.27 -16.28 -5.47
N GLU A 854 8.40 -15.42 -4.95
CA GLU A 854 7.03 -15.20 -5.43
C GLU A 854 6.99 -14.47 -6.78
N PHE A 855 7.98 -13.61 -7.07
CA PHE A 855 7.97 -12.78 -8.27
C PHE A 855 8.25 -13.61 -9.52
N GLU A 856 7.30 -13.57 -10.45
CA GLU A 856 7.28 -14.39 -11.66
C GLU A 856 8.22 -13.87 -12.74
N TRP A 857 8.38 -12.55 -12.85
CA TRP A 857 9.17 -11.92 -13.92
C TRP A 857 10.58 -11.57 -13.47
N GLU A 858 11.56 -11.91 -14.31
CA GLU A 858 12.96 -11.56 -14.12
C GLU A 858 13.56 -10.96 -15.39
N ASN A 859 14.27 -9.85 -15.24
CA ASN A 859 15.10 -9.25 -16.28
C ASN A 859 16.57 -9.25 -15.84
N LYS A 860 17.46 -9.87 -16.63
CA LYS A 860 18.90 -9.92 -16.36
C LYS A 860 19.63 -8.99 -17.32
N VAL A 861 20.25 -7.94 -16.78
CA VAL A 861 20.98 -6.93 -17.53
C VAL A 861 22.47 -7.13 -17.32
N ASN A 862 23.22 -7.34 -18.41
CA ASN A 862 24.67 -7.41 -18.34
C ASN A 862 25.27 -6.01 -18.21
N ILE A 863 26.23 -5.88 -17.30
CA ILE A 863 26.91 -4.62 -16.98
C ILE A 863 28.29 -4.64 -17.62
N ASN A 864 28.63 -3.55 -18.32
CA ASN A 864 29.97 -3.22 -18.78
C ASN A 864 30.14 -1.70 -18.64
N SER A 865 30.79 -1.26 -17.57
CA SER A 865 30.92 0.15 -17.21
C SER A 865 32.38 0.56 -17.02
N LYS A 866 32.68 1.84 -17.30
CA LYS A 866 33.98 2.47 -17.04
C LYS A 866 34.00 3.26 -15.72
N ALA A 867 33.03 3.04 -14.82
CA ALA A 867 33.05 3.66 -13.51
C ALA A 867 34.32 3.29 -12.73
N LYS A 868 34.84 4.22 -11.91
CA LYS A 868 36.18 4.07 -11.29
C LYS A 868 36.21 2.97 -10.23
N SER A 869 35.11 2.84 -9.48
CA SER A 869 34.96 1.87 -8.40
C SER A 869 33.59 1.18 -8.44
N LEU A 870 33.52 -0.02 -7.86
CA LEU A 870 32.28 -0.77 -7.73
C LEU A 870 31.24 -0.03 -6.88
N ARG A 871 31.68 0.74 -5.87
CA ARG A 871 30.78 1.55 -5.02
C ARG A 871 30.20 2.74 -5.77
N GLU A 872 31.02 3.45 -6.52
CA GLU A 872 30.54 4.58 -7.34
C GLU A 872 29.54 4.09 -8.38
N PHE A 873 29.78 2.93 -8.99
CA PHE A 873 28.80 2.29 -9.87
C PHE A 873 27.50 1.95 -9.14
N LEU A 874 27.57 1.37 -7.94
CA LEU A 874 26.39 1.08 -7.13
C LEU A 874 25.59 2.35 -6.81
N SER A 875 26.25 3.45 -6.41
CA SER A 875 25.60 4.73 -6.15
C SER A 875 24.91 5.29 -7.40
N GLN A 876 25.59 5.26 -8.55
CA GLN A 876 25.02 5.67 -9.84
C GLN A 876 23.82 4.80 -10.23
N LEU A 877 23.90 3.48 -9.99
CA LEU A 877 22.80 2.56 -10.24
C LEU A 877 21.60 2.91 -9.36
N MET A 878 21.81 3.11 -8.06
CA MET A 878 20.74 3.46 -7.11
C MET A 878 20.07 4.79 -7.49
N GLU A 879 20.85 5.80 -7.86
CA GLU A 879 20.35 7.10 -8.31
C GLU A 879 19.55 6.98 -9.61
N SER A 880 20.02 6.16 -10.56
CA SER A 880 19.32 5.94 -11.84
C SER A 880 18.07 5.05 -11.73
N THR A 881 17.94 4.27 -10.66
CA THR A 881 16.83 3.31 -10.46
C THR A 881 15.88 3.69 -9.34
N ASN A 882 16.20 4.74 -8.58
CA ASN A 882 15.50 5.12 -7.35
C ASN A 882 15.33 3.94 -6.37
N MET A 883 16.33 3.07 -6.28
CA MET A 883 16.32 1.91 -5.37
C MET A 883 17.16 2.14 -4.11
N SER A 884 16.68 1.62 -2.98
CA SER A 884 17.47 1.55 -1.75
C SER A 884 18.40 0.34 -1.78
N CYS A 885 19.54 0.42 -1.09
CA CYS A 885 20.40 -0.74 -0.87
C CYS A 885 20.04 -1.41 0.46
N LEU A 886 19.59 -2.66 0.39
CA LEU A 886 19.28 -3.48 1.56
C LEU A 886 20.52 -4.17 2.14
N THR A 887 21.64 -4.15 1.40
CA THR A 887 22.87 -4.82 1.82
C THR A 887 23.59 -3.97 2.85
N PRO A 888 23.95 -4.52 4.02
CA PRO A 888 24.65 -3.77 5.06
C PRO A 888 25.97 -3.18 4.56
N GLU A 889 26.28 -1.96 4.99
CA GLU A 889 27.50 -1.25 4.57
C GLU A 889 28.78 -2.00 4.94
N ALA A 890 28.80 -2.70 6.08
CA ALA A 890 29.90 -3.58 6.48
C ALA A 890 30.14 -4.76 5.51
N SER A 891 29.11 -5.22 4.79
CA SER A 891 29.28 -6.23 3.73
C SER A 891 29.74 -5.63 2.40
N LEU A 892 29.65 -4.31 2.27
CA LEU A 892 30.18 -3.53 1.16
C LEU A 892 31.58 -2.96 1.48
N GLU A 893 32.06 -3.08 2.72
CA GLU A 893 33.41 -2.68 3.15
C GLU A 893 34.51 -3.61 2.61
N GLY A 894 35.69 -3.02 2.37
CA GLY A 894 36.84 -3.68 1.76
C GLY A 894 37.02 -3.36 0.27
N ASP A 895 38.27 -3.49 -0.21
CA ASP A 895 38.62 -3.45 -1.62
C ASP A 895 38.66 -4.87 -2.19
N CYS A 896 37.47 -5.45 -2.36
CA CYS A 896 37.31 -6.68 -3.10
C CYS A 896 37.15 -6.37 -4.59
N GLN A 897 37.68 -7.22 -5.48
CA GLN A 897 37.48 -7.07 -6.92
C GLN A 897 36.05 -7.37 -7.38
N PHE A 898 35.12 -7.71 -6.47
CA PHE A 898 33.71 -7.97 -6.73
C PHE A 898 32.80 -7.34 -5.67
N LEU A 899 31.55 -7.07 -6.05
CA LEU A 899 30.51 -6.51 -5.20
C LEU A 899 29.18 -7.19 -5.51
N SER A 900 28.45 -7.59 -4.46
CA SER A 900 27.10 -8.12 -4.56
C SER A 900 26.17 -7.34 -3.63
N ALA A 901 25.05 -6.85 -4.16
CA ALA A 901 24.09 -6.06 -3.38
C ALA A 901 22.63 -6.36 -3.77
N ASN A 902 21.76 -6.44 -2.78
CA ASN A 902 20.30 -6.47 -2.93
C ASN A 902 19.73 -5.06 -2.83
N LEU A 903 18.85 -4.71 -3.77
CA LEU A 903 18.21 -3.41 -3.89
C LEU A 903 16.68 -3.53 -3.92
N TYR A 904 15.97 -2.51 -3.46
CA TYR A 904 14.50 -2.51 -3.42
C TYR A 904 13.88 -1.13 -3.66
N ALA A 905 12.80 -1.11 -4.45
CA ALA A 905 11.94 0.04 -4.65
C ALA A 905 10.47 -0.37 -4.77
N ARG A 906 9.59 0.62 -4.61
CA ARG A 906 8.15 0.47 -4.78
C ARG A 906 7.63 1.61 -5.65
N SER A 907 6.74 1.30 -6.59
CA SER A 907 6.07 2.32 -7.41
C SER A 907 4.93 2.99 -6.64
N VAL A 908 4.53 4.21 -7.04
CA VAL A 908 3.28 4.84 -6.53
C VAL A 908 2.02 3.99 -6.80
N PHE A 909 2.07 3.11 -7.80
CA PHE A 909 1.01 2.14 -8.10
C PHE A 909 0.93 0.98 -7.07
N GLY A 910 1.86 0.94 -6.10
CA GLY A 910 1.89 -0.08 -5.05
C GLY A 910 2.60 -1.38 -5.45
N GLU A 911 3.32 -1.39 -6.59
CA GLU A 911 4.07 -2.55 -7.04
C GLU A 911 5.52 -2.55 -6.55
N ASP A 912 5.99 -3.72 -6.13
CA ASP A 912 7.33 -3.95 -5.61
C ASP A 912 8.32 -4.36 -6.72
N ALA A 913 9.53 -3.82 -6.67
CA ALA A 913 10.62 -4.18 -7.56
C ALA A 913 11.91 -4.47 -6.79
N LEU A 914 12.46 -5.66 -6.98
CA LEU A 914 13.68 -6.12 -6.32
C LEU A 914 14.80 -6.22 -7.34
N ALA A 915 16.03 -5.87 -6.96
CA ALA A 915 17.20 -6.14 -7.78
C ALA A 915 18.32 -6.82 -6.99
N ASN A 916 19.06 -7.68 -7.67
CA ASN A 916 20.28 -8.30 -7.17
C ASN A 916 21.43 -7.95 -8.13
N LEU A 917 22.36 -7.14 -7.65
CA LEU A 917 23.55 -6.70 -8.36
C LEU A 917 24.70 -7.67 -8.08
N SER A 918 25.43 -8.08 -9.11
CA SER A 918 26.67 -8.84 -9.01
C SER A 918 27.66 -8.34 -10.06
N ILE A 919 28.70 -7.64 -9.62
CA ILE A 919 29.69 -6.98 -10.48
C ILE A 919 31.11 -7.24 -9.99
N GLU A 920 32.06 -7.18 -10.92
CA GLU A 920 33.49 -7.33 -10.68
C GLU A 920 34.29 -6.34 -11.52
N LYS A 921 35.49 -5.97 -11.05
CA LYS A 921 36.42 -5.09 -11.77
C LYS A 921 37.54 -5.93 -12.39
N GLN A 922 37.69 -5.84 -13.71
CA GLN A 922 38.68 -6.62 -14.47
C GLN A 922 40.10 -6.05 -14.31
N GLY A 923 40.77 -6.33 -13.19
CA GLY A 923 42.09 -5.76 -12.88
C GLY A 923 42.03 -4.30 -12.39
N GLU A 924 43.18 -3.68 -12.12
CA GLU A 924 43.24 -2.35 -11.47
C GLU A 924 42.60 -1.23 -12.31
N ASP A 925 42.79 -1.27 -13.64
CA ASP A 925 42.30 -0.25 -14.59
C ASP A 925 41.26 -0.77 -15.60
N GLY A 926 40.80 -2.02 -15.46
CA GLY A 926 39.82 -2.58 -16.39
C GLY A 926 38.37 -2.17 -16.08
N PRO A 927 37.46 -2.47 -17.04
CA PRO A 927 36.05 -2.16 -16.89
C PRO A 927 35.40 -2.98 -15.77
N ILE A 928 34.31 -2.45 -15.24
CA ILE A 928 33.42 -3.17 -14.33
C ILE A 928 32.48 -4.02 -15.18
N THR A 929 32.55 -5.33 -14.99
CA THR A 929 31.72 -6.33 -15.68
C THR A 929 30.82 -7.07 -14.71
N GLY A 930 29.67 -7.54 -15.15
CA GLY A 930 28.78 -8.35 -14.30
C GLY A 930 27.35 -8.34 -14.79
N PHE A 931 26.40 -8.47 -13.88
CA PHE A 931 24.99 -8.38 -14.18
C PHE A 931 24.16 -7.88 -13.00
N VAL A 932 23.03 -7.28 -13.31
CA VAL A 932 21.94 -7.01 -12.36
C VAL A 932 20.72 -7.83 -12.76
N ARG A 933 20.11 -8.53 -11.81
CA ARG A 933 18.85 -9.26 -12.00
C ARG A 933 17.76 -8.44 -11.33
N ILE A 934 16.69 -8.13 -12.04
CA ILE A 934 15.58 -7.33 -11.54
C ILE A 934 14.33 -8.19 -11.60
N ARG A 935 13.59 -8.29 -10.51
CA ARG A 935 12.35 -9.06 -10.40
C ARG A 935 11.18 -8.20 -9.95
N SER A 936 10.01 -8.49 -10.51
CA SER A 936 8.73 -7.92 -10.10
C SER A 936 7.58 -8.87 -10.42
N ARG A 937 6.38 -8.55 -9.92
CA ARG A 937 5.13 -9.24 -10.32
C ARG A 937 4.69 -8.86 -11.74
N SER A 938 5.02 -7.66 -12.19
CA SER A 938 4.70 -7.17 -13.53
C SER A 938 5.93 -7.25 -14.44
N GLN A 939 5.71 -7.63 -15.70
CA GLN A 939 6.77 -7.70 -16.70
C GLN A 939 7.31 -6.29 -17.02
N GLY A 940 6.42 -5.31 -17.17
CA GLY A 940 6.78 -3.93 -17.52
C GLY A 940 7.73 -3.29 -16.54
N LEU A 941 7.49 -3.42 -15.24
CA LEU A 941 8.36 -2.82 -14.22
C LEU A 941 9.77 -3.43 -14.24
N ALA A 942 9.88 -4.75 -14.38
CA ALA A 942 11.18 -5.45 -14.48
C ALA A 942 11.96 -5.07 -15.74
N LEU A 943 11.27 -4.87 -16.88
CA LEU A 943 11.89 -4.42 -18.13
C LEU A 943 12.31 -2.95 -18.08
N SER A 944 11.45 -2.08 -17.54
CA SER A 944 11.68 -0.64 -17.47
C SER A 944 12.89 -0.30 -16.62
N LEU A 945 12.97 -0.87 -15.41
CA LEU A 945 14.14 -0.74 -14.55
C LEU A 945 15.42 -1.28 -15.20
N GLY A 946 15.30 -2.35 -16.00
CA GLY A 946 16.45 -2.92 -16.69
C GLY A 946 16.93 -2.15 -17.91
N SER A 947 16.17 -1.15 -18.37
CA SER A 947 16.62 -0.27 -19.46
C SER A 947 17.86 0.56 -19.08
N LEU A 948 18.04 0.82 -17.78
CA LEU A 948 19.18 1.53 -17.17
C LEU A 948 19.58 2.79 -17.95
N LYS A 949 18.60 3.57 -18.44
CA LYS A 949 18.80 4.70 -19.36
C LYS A 949 19.91 5.66 -18.90
N GLY A 950 20.04 5.90 -17.60
CA GLY A 950 21.05 6.80 -17.02
C GLY A 950 22.50 6.26 -17.03
N LEU A 951 22.70 4.94 -16.91
CA LEU A 951 24.05 4.36 -16.83
C LEU A 951 24.74 4.28 -18.21
N LYS A 952 23.96 4.12 -19.29
CA LYS A 952 24.52 4.07 -20.65
C LYS A 952 25.00 5.43 -21.16
N ALA A 953 24.50 6.54 -20.62
CA ALA A 953 24.91 7.88 -21.06
C ALA A 953 26.41 8.15 -20.80
N ASN A 954 27.01 7.53 -19.78
CA ASN A 954 28.45 7.62 -19.51
C ASN A 954 29.28 6.56 -20.26
N ALA A 955 28.68 5.74 -21.12
CA ALA A 955 29.38 4.72 -21.91
C ALA A 955 29.86 5.21 -23.28
N VAL A 956 29.53 6.45 -23.68
CA VAL A 956 30.01 7.07 -24.94
C VAL A 956 31.25 7.90 -24.71
#